data_AF-A0A2Z6AVQ8-F1
#
_entry.id   AF-A0A2Z6AVQ8-F1
#
_cell.length_a   1.000
_cell.length_b   1.000
_cell.length_c   1.000
_cell.angle_alpha   90.00
_cell.angle_beta   90.00
_cell.angle_gamma   90.00
#
_symmetry.space_group_name_H-M   'P 1'
#
loop_
_entity.id
_entity.type
_entity.pdbx_description
1 polymer ?
#
loop_
_entity_poly.entity_id
_entity_poly.type
_entity_poly.pdbx_seq_one_letter_code
_entity_poly.pdbx_strand_id
1 'polypeptide(L)'
;MQAALRHANTILADRFESMTQAKGRSEAVVDIKQIVTIGVDIILERTKGRSMNAAQRIVVSAIHAGRMDLLVEEITADIQDMVKARENKFLLEVQTRHGPLTFLPDVLIPADDETLQRWQGFLDNLNPFSLRAEDPVTRLRNRIPFRDSVWMGDLVFAPKMTATVIQDIQEIKGNLMLRGHTTDIKHPLSLDGSLYIDANQLQEGTSCVESLKGHLRIYSESIKTLDELNVSDKVLQQWGAKQGTPVHINDRRSYRFLIEEGPEGLTLALAESPGGHDQDQRSQRYLWKGTGWAQFHRKLSPDIAYRLLRRFRHLCAVLGLGEDFILRERDADMAVENNTERIIVLLDLIQGQHSAKAAQKIPEEQHQLIQTIREHLLRLKALAMGEGKEYYRDMEQVGTDIEDTLKELTDSKLARIAKSISKHSRRIDRKAFKSDNDYLRSLEGDTLDFGQIVGTASRAVVFVNNLCRSRPMRARAAEAILDIRRTLKKILGRTASQKVLLNLLKFPDSGTMRGLYTKYPAQKTSIEDLAEHLHVFNQTPPLELLQDFVSRPFKEIHPDLDKDRILLRQTLSLGKGNLDAVFTEQSSGYGLQTGRLFQQALSVNMRSFLAEEVKTQVLDLDLVTPSTLIVQIQRKVNRYREVIPVYNRLCARPEDAITA
;
A
#
# COMPACT_ATOMS: atom_id res chain seq x y z
N MET A 1 -34.32 -36.81 -15.53
CA MET A 1 -33.56 -35.57 -15.84
C MET A 1 -32.09 -35.87 -16.10
N GLN A 2 -31.33 -36.37 -15.12
CA GLN A 2 -29.95 -36.82 -15.32
C GLN A 2 -29.81 -37.88 -16.43
N ALA A 3 -30.79 -38.77 -16.61
CA ALA A 3 -30.76 -39.81 -17.65
C ALA A 3 -30.78 -39.28 -19.10
N ALA A 4 -31.54 -38.22 -19.39
CA ALA A 4 -31.68 -37.69 -20.75
C ALA A 4 -30.45 -36.87 -21.19
N LEU A 5 -29.89 -36.07 -20.26
CA LEU A 5 -28.61 -35.36 -20.48
C LEU A 5 -27.44 -36.35 -20.59
N ARG A 6 -27.42 -37.40 -19.75
CA ARG A 6 -26.43 -38.48 -19.88
C ARG A 6 -26.51 -39.20 -21.22
N HIS A 7 -27.71 -39.46 -21.74
CA HIS A 7 -27.89 -40.09 -23.05
C HIS A 7 -27.39 -39.21 -24.20
N ALA A 8 -27.71 -37.90 -24.18
CA ALA A 8 -27.21 -36.95 -25.17
C ALA A 8 -25.67 -36.81 -25.13
N ASN A 9 -25.09 -36.66 -23.94
CA ASN A 9 -23.63 -36.58 -23.78
C ASN A 9 -22.94 -37.90 -24.17
N THR A 10 -23.60 -39.06 -23.99
CA THR A 10 -23.10 -40.36 -24.46
C THR A 10 -22.99 -40.41 -25.97
N ILE A 11 -24.02 -39.98 -26.70
CA ILE A 11 -23.99 -39.92 -28.18
C ILE A 11 -22.89 -38.97 -28.67
N LEU A 12 -22.76 -37.81 -28.02
CA LEU A 12 -21.72 -36.83 -28.36
C LEU A 12 -20.32 -37.36 -28.04
N ALA A 13 -20.15 -38.13 -26.95
CA ALA A 13 -18.91 -38.81 -26.60
C ALA A 13 -18.53 -39.87 -27.63
N ASP A 14 -19.47 -40.73 -28.06
CA ASP A 14 -19.23 -41.73 -29.12
C ASP A 14 -18.77 -41.06 -30.42
N ARG A 15 -19.39 -39.92 -30.76
CA ARG A 15 -19.04 -39.12 -31.93
C ARG A 15 -17.66 -38.48 -31.78
N PHE A 16 -17.36 -37.92 -30.62
CA PHE A 16 -16.06 -37.31 -30.32
C PHE A 16 -14.91 -38.34 -30.37
N GLU A 17 -15.15 -39.55 -29.83
CA GLU A 17 -14.20 -40.67 -29.88
C GLU A 17 -13.91 -41.09 -31.32
N SER A 18 -14.94 -41.27 -32.15
CA SER A 18 -14.79 -41.57 -33.58
C SER A 18 -14.03 -40.47 -34.33
N MET A 19 -14.32 -39.19 -34.04
CA MET A 19 -13.59 -38.07 -34.64
C MET A 19 -12.13 -38.03 -34.21
N THR A 20 -11.85 -38.30 -32.93
CA THR A 20 -10.49 -38.32 -32.38
C THR A 20 -9.64 -39.38 -33.08
N GLN A 21 -10.21 -40.56 -33.36
CA GLN A 21 -9.52 -41.63 -34.11
C GLN A 21 -9.27 -41.26 -35.58
N ALA A 22 -10.18 -40.52 -36.21
CA ALA A 22 -10.10 -40.21 -37.64
C ALA A 22 -9.15 -39.04 -37.98
N LYS A 23 -9.13 -38.00 -37.14
CA LYS A 23 -8.44 -36.73 -37.45
C LYS A 23 -7.61 -36.14 -36.29
N GLY A 24 -7.51 -36.85 -35.18
CA GLY A 24 -6.80 -36.39 -33.99
C GLY A 24 -7.66 -35.56 -33.04
N ARG A 25 -7.22 -35.47 -31.78
CA ARG A 25 -8.00 -34.89 -30.67
C ARG A 25 -8.26 -33.40 -30.86
N SER A 26 -7.24 -32.62 -31.25
CA SER A 26 -7.36 -31.16 -31.40
C SER A 26 -8.44 -30.76 -32.44
N GLU A 27 -8.46 -31.41 -33.60
CA GLU A 27 -9.49 -31.16 -34.62
C GLU A 27 -10.86 -31.71 -34.19
N ALA A 28 -10.91 -32.83 -33.47
CA ALA A 28 -12.16 -33.35 -32.91
C ALA A 28 -12.78 -32.39 -31.89
N VAL A 29 -11.97 -31.66 -31.12
CA VAL A 29 -12.45 -30.66 -30.15
C VAL A 29 -13.10 -29.47 -30.85
N VAL A 30 -12.51 -28.98 -31.93
CA VAL A 30 -13.10 -27.90 -32.73
C VAL A 30 -14.48 -28.30 -33.27
N ASP A 31 -14.56 -29.50 -33.87
CA ASP A 31 -15.80 -29.99 -34.47
C ASP A 31 -16.88 -30.28 -33.43
N ILE A 32 -16.53 -30.88 -32.29
CA ILE A 32 -17.53 -31.13 -31.23
C ILE A 32 -18.02 -29.82 -30.63
N LYS A 33 -17.14 -28.83 -30.47
CA LYS A 33 -17.51 -27.49 -29.99
C LYS A 33 -18.50 -26.84 -30.96
N GLN A 34 -18.28 -26.95 -32.28
CA GLN A 34 -19.22 -26.46 -33.29
C GLN A 34 -20.58 -27.18 -33.22
N ILE A 35 -20.58 -28.50 -33.03
CA ILE A 35 -21.81 -29.28 -32.86
C ILE A 35 -22.58 -28.84 -31.61
N VAL A 36 -21.88 -28.61 -30.50
CA VAL A 36 -22.47 -28.12 -29.25
C VAL A 36 -23.07 -26.72 -29.43
N THR A 37 -22.33 -25.80 -30.06
CA THR A 37 -22.83 -24.45 -30.39
C THR A 37 -24.12 -24.49 -31.19
N ILE A 38 -24.15 -25.28 -32.28
CA ILE A 38 -25.37 -25.46 -33.10
C ILE A 38 -26.52 -26.03 -32.25
N GLY A 39 -26.23 -27.00 -31.38
CA GLY A 39 -27.22 -27.57 -30.47
C GLY A 39 -27.82 -26.54 -29.50
N VAL A 40 -26.97 -25.66 -28.95
CA VAL A 40 -27.38 -24.56 -28.07
C VAL A 40 -28.27 -23.55 -28.82
N ASP A 41 -27.91 -23.19 -30.05
CA ASP A 41 -28.71 -22.29 -30.91
C ASP A 41 -30.08 -22.88 -31.25
N ILE A 42 -30.14 -24.17 -31.58
CA ILE A 42 -31.40 -24.88 -31.84
C ILE A 42 -32.31 -24.85 -30.60
N ILE A 43 -31.75 -25.00 -29.40
CA ILE A 43 -32.51 -24.91 -28.15
C ILE A 43 -33.06 -23.50 -27.96
N LEU A 44 -32.25 -22.47 -28.22
CA LEU A 44 -32.66 -21.07 -28.11
C LEU A 44 -33.83 -20.76 -29.06
N GLU A 45 -33.73 -21.16 -30.33
CA GLU A 45 -34.79 -20.93 -31.31
C GLU A 45 -36.09 -21.69 -30.96
N ARG A 46 -35.98 -22.94 -30.50
CA ARG A 46 -37.15 -23.76 -30.15
C ARG A 46 -37.86 -23.32 -28.88
N THR A 47 -37.21 -22.54 -28.03
CA THR A 47 -37.76 -22.09 -26.74
C THR A 47 -38.42 -20.70 -26.80
N LYS A 48 -38.30 -19.97 -27.93
CA LYS A 48 -39.05 -18.73 -28.19
C LYS A 48 -40.57 -19.02 -28.22
N GLY A 49 -41.25 -18.70 -27.13
CA GLY A 49 -42.72 -18.78 -27.02
C GLY A 49 -43.30 -20.18 -26.73
N ARG A 50 -42.50 -21.14 -26.25
CA ARG A 50 -42.98 -22.49 -25.87
C ARG A 50 -42.66 -22.82 -24.40
N SER A 51 -43.43 -23.76 -23.85
CA SER A 51 -43.16 -24.35 -22.53
C SER A 51 -41.77 -25.01 -22.50
N MET A 52 -40.87 -24.48 -21.68
CA MET A 52 -39.51 -24.99 -21.53
C MET A 52 -39.42 -26.06 -20.44
N ASN A 53 -38.76 -27.17 -20.75
CA ASN A 53 -38.37 -28.12 -19.70
C ASN A 53 -37.24 -27.55 -18.83
N ALA A 54 -36.93 -28.19 -17.70
CA ALA A 54 -35.95 -27.68 -16.73
C ALA A 54 -34.52 -27.53 -17.31
N ALA A 55 -34.09 -28.45 -18.18
CA ALA A 55 -32.77 -28.39 -18.82
C ALA A 55 -32.66 -27.24 -19.82
N GLN A 56 -33.70 -27.03 -20.63
CA GLN A 56 -33.80 -25.88 -21.53
C GLN A 56 -33.78 -24.56 -20.77
N ARG A 57 -34.43 -24.48 -19.60
CA ARG A 57 -34.39 -23.29 -18.74
C ARG A 57 -32.97 -22.97 -18.24
N ILE A 58 -32.17 -23.97 -17.90
CA ILE A 58 -30.77 -23.76 -17.46
C ILE A 58 -29.94 -23.18 -18.60
N VAL A 59 -30.02 -23.78 -19.79
CA VAL A 59 -29.31 -23.31 -21.00
C VAL A 59 -29.73 -21.89 -21.37
N VAL A 60 -31.04 -21.63 -21.48
CA VAL A 60 -31.58 -20.31 -21.82
C VAL A 60 -31.22 -19.26 -20.75
N SER A 61 -31.25 -19.63 -19.46
CA SER A 61 -30.84 -18.74 -18.37
C SER A 61 -29.34 -18.40 -18.41
N ALA A 62 -28.47 -19.33 -18.79
CA ALA A 62 -27.04 -19.08 -18.93
C ALA A 62 -26.75 -18.16 -20.13
N ILE A 63 -27.47 -18.34 -21.24
CA ILE A 63 -27.34 -17.49 -22.44
C ILE A 63 -27.84 -16.08 -22.18
N HIS A 64 -29.00 -15.90 -21.53
CA HIS A 64 -29.50 -14.57 -21.13
C HIS A 64 -28.55 -13.84 -20.17
N ALA A 65 -27.72 -14.58 -19.42
CA ALA A 65 -26.67 -14.02 -18.59
C ALA A 65 -25.36 -13.73 -19.35
N GLY A 66 -25.34 -13.86 -20.68
CA GLY A 66 -24.17 -13.62 -21.53
C GLY A 66 -23.08 -14.70 -21.42
N ARG A 67 -23.42 -15.92 -20.96
CA ARG A 67 -22.45 -17.02 -20.69
C ARG A 67 -22.52 -18.16 -21.71
N MET A 68 -22.89 -17.86 -22.96
CA MET A 68 -23.01 -18.88 -24.01
C MET A 68 -21.68 -19.59 -24.27
N ASP A 69 -20.59 -18.84 -24.45
CA ASP A 69 -19.28 -19.43 -24.74
C ASP A 69 -18.79 -20.34 -23.60
N LEU A 70 -18.98 -19.91 -22.35
CA LEU A 70 -18.62 -20.71 -21.18
C LEU A 70 -19.45 -21.99 -21.09
N LEU A 71 -20.75 -21.92 -21.38
CA LEU A 71 -21.63 -23.09 -21.39
C LEU A 71 -21.21 -24.10 -22.47
N VAL A 72 -20.83 -23.62 -23.65
CA VAL A 72 -20.31 -24.47 -24.74
C VAL A 72 -19.02 -25.16 -24.31
N GLU A 73 -18.11 -24.44 -23.63
CA GLU A 73 -16.87 -25.02 -23.09
C GLU A 73 -17.15 -26.06 -22.00
N GLU A 74 -18.07 -25.79 -21.06
CA GLU A 74 -18.46 -26.74 -20.01
C GLU A 74 -19.01 -28.05 -20.60
N ILE A 75 -19.93 -27.95 -21.57
CA ILE A 75 -20.50 -29.14 -22.24
C ILE A 75 -19.42 -29.89 -23.03
N THR A 76 -18.55 -29.16 -23.73
CA THR A 76 -17.46 -29.76 -24.51
C THR A 76 -16.43 -30.45 -23.60
N ALA A 77 -16.16 -29.89 -22.43
CA ALA A 77 -15.31 -30.49 -21.42
C ALA A 77 -15.93 -31.78 -20.85
N ASP A 78 -17.23 -31.79 -20.54
CA ASP A 78 -17.95 -32.98 -20.06
C ASP A 78 -17.87 -34.14 -21.08
N ILE A 79 -18.01 -33.84 -22.37
CA ILE A 79 -17.92 -34.84 -23.45
C ILE A 79 -16.50 -35.43 -23.51
N GLN A 80 -15.48 -34.57 -23.44
CA GLN A 80 -14.08 -35.01 -23.44
C GLN A 80 -13.74 -35.85 -22.21
N ASP A 81 -14.21 -35.44 -21.04
CA ASP A 81 -14.04 -36.16 -19.78
C ASP A 81 -14.70 -37.54 -19.82
N MET A 82 -15.89 -37.66 -20.45
CA MET A 82 -16.55 -38.94 -20.66
C MET A 82 -15.73 -39.90 -21.53
N VAL A 83 -15.12 -39.41 -22.61
CA VAL A 83 -14.26 -40.25 -23.45
C VAL A 83 -12.97 -40.62 -22.71
N LYS A 84 -12.36 -39.67 -22.00
CA LYS A 84 -11.17 -39.92 -21.16
C LYS A 84 -11.44 -40.98 -20.09
N ALA A 85 -12.62 -40.94 -19.46
CA ALA A 85 -13.05 -41.93 -18.47
C ALA A 85 -13.19 -43.34 -19.07
N ARG A 86 -13.68 -43.46 -20.31
CA ARG A 86 -13.85 -44.75 -21.01
C ARG A 86 -12.51 -45.35 -21.45
N GLU A 87 -11.58 -44.51 -21.88
CA GLU A 87 -10.25 -44.95 -22.29
C GLU A 87 -9.47 -45.59 -21.13
N ASN A 88 -9.70 -45.11 -19.90
CA ASN A 88 -9.05 -45.57 -18.66
C ASN A 88 -7.51 -45.62 -18.74
N LYS A 89 -6.93 -44.85 -19.66
CA LYS A 89 -5.48 -44.67 -19.85
C LYS A 89 -4.94 -43.41 -19.18
N PHE A 90 -5.85 -42.49 -18.81
CA PHE A 90 -5.49 -41.17 -18.32
C PHE A 90 -6.23 -40.82 -17.02
N LEU A 91 -5.56 -40.11 -16.11
CA LEU A 91 -6.17 -39.62 -14.87
C LEU A 91 -7.22 -38.56 -15.18
N LEU A 92 -8.48 -38.89 -14.91
CA LEU A 92 -9.58 -37.93 -14.99
C LEU A 92 -9.59 -37.02 -13.76
N GLU A 93 -9.49 -37.64 -12.59
CA GLU A 93 -9.71 -37.01 -11.29
C GLU A 93 -8.66 -37.50 -10.30
N VAL A 94 -8.27 -36.61 -9.39
CA VAL A 94 -7.39 -36.92 -8.25
C VAL A 94 -8.17 -36.65 -6.98
N GLN A 95 -8.24 -37.64 -6.09
CA GLN A 95 -8.80 -37.46 -4.75
C GLN A 95 -7.79 -36.72 -3.89
N THR A 96 -8.17 -35.55 -3.39
CA THR A 96 -7.31 -34.71 -2.54
C THR A 96 -8.01 -34.42 -1.21
N ARG A 97 -7.28 -33.89 -0.24
CA ARG A 97 -7.84 -33.36 1.01
C ARG A 97 -8.86 -32.22 0.78
N HIS A 98 -8.82 -31.58 -0.38
CA HIS A 98 -9.73 -30.51 -0.78
C HIS A 98 -10.98 -31.03 -1.49
N GLY A 99 -11.09 -32.35 -1.65
CA GLY A 99 -12.11 -33.01 -2.44
C GLY A 99 -11.59 -33.47 -3.81
N PRO A 100 -12.48 -34.02 -4.64
CA PRO A 100 -12.14 -34.47 -5.99
C PRO A 100 -11.80 -33.29 -6.90
N LEU A 101 -10.65 -33.37 -7.58
CA LEU A 101 -10.21 -32.36 -8.55
C LEU A 101 -9.98 -33.01 -9.90
N THR A 102 -10.54 -32.42 -10.96
CA THR A 102 -10.38 -32.89 -12.33
C THR A 102 -9.34 -32.08 -13.08
N PHE A 103 -8.61 -32.73 -13.98
CA PHE A 103 -7.74 -32.04 -14.92
C PHE A 103 -8.56 -31.27 -15.97
N LEU A 104 -7.90 -30.36 -16.69
CA LEU A 104 -8.47 -29.80 -17.92
C LEU A 104 -8.72 -30.92 -18.94
N PRO A 105 -9.77 -30.79 -19.77
CA PRO A 105 -10.25 -31.89 -20.64
C PRO A 105 -9.25 -32.31 -21.73
N ASP A 106 -8.38 -31.38 -22.13
CA ASP A 106 -7.33 -31.57 -23.12
C ASP A 106 -6.03 -32.12 -22.52
N VAL A 107 -5.91 -32.15 -21.19
CA VAL A 107 -4.71 -32.60 -20.48
C VAL A 107 -4.75 -34.11 -20.25
N LEU A 108 -3.76 -34.81 -20.81
CA LEU A 108 -3.68 -36.27 -20.83
C LEU A 108 -2.55 -36.79 -19.93
N ILE A 109 -2.82 -36.90 -18.64
CA ILE A 109 -1.88 -37.46 -17.65
C ILE A 109 -2.05 -38.99 -17.60
N PRO A 110 -0.99 -39.81 -17.76
CA PRO A 110 -1.09 -41.27 -17.66
C PRO A 110 -1.70 -41.75 -16.34
N ALA A 111 -2.57 -42.77 -16.42
CA ALA A 111 -3.22 -43.38 -15.27
C ALA A 111 -2.40 -44.54 -14.69
N ASP A 112 -1.29 -44.22 -14.03
CA ASP A 112 -0.51 -45.15 -13.22
C ASP A 112 -0.44 -44.69 -11.75
N ASP A 113 -0.19 -45.64 -10.85
CA ASP A 113 -0.23 -45.40 -9.39
C ASP A 113 0.83 -44.39 -8.93
N GLU A 114 2.01 -44.38 -9.56
CA GLU A 114 3.09 -43.45 -9.22
C GLU A 114 2.71 -42.02 -9.60
N THR A 115 2.18 -41.83 -10.81
CA THR A 115 1.68 -40.54 -11.29
C THR A 115 0.53 -40.05 -10.42
N LEU A 116 -0.42 -40.92 -10.06
CA LEU A 116 -1.53 -40.57 -9.18
C LEU A 116 -1.04 -40.11 -7.80
N GLN A 117 -0.16 -40.86 -7.16
CA GLN A 117 0.38 -40.53 -5.84
C GLN A 117 1.18 -39.22 -5.88
N ARG A 118 1.98 -39.00 -6.93
CA ARG A 118 2.76 -37.77 -7.13
C ARG A 118 1.85 -36.54 -7.27
N TRP A 119 0.82 -36.61 -8.10
CA TRP A 119 -0.15 -35.53 -8.27
C TRP A 119 -0.97 -35.31 -6.99
N GLN A 120 -1.42 -36.38 -6.34
CA GLN A 120 -2.16 -36.29 -5.09
C GLN A 120 -1.32 -35.61 -4.00
N GLY A 121 -0.08 -36.06 -3.79
CA GLY A 121 0.82 -35.47 -2.80
C GLY A 121 1.12 -33.99 -3.07
N PHE A 122 1.29 -33.62 -4.34
CA PHE A 122 1.47 -32.22 -4.72
C PHE A 122 0.22 -31.38 -4.41
N LEU A 123 -0.96 -31.80 -4.88
CA LEU A 123 -2.20 -31.06 -4.68
C LEU A 123 -2.61 -30.98 -3.20
N ASP A 124 -2.31 -32.02 -2.43
CA ASP A 124 -2.47 -32.06 -0.97
C ASP A 124 -1.51 -31.12 -0.25
N ASN A 125 -0.42 -30.67 -0.86
CA ASN A 125 0.47 -29.67 -0.26
C ASN A 125 -0.03 -28.23 -0.52
N LEU A 126 -0.89 -28.02 -1.51
CA LEU A 126 -1.34 -26.68 -1.92
C LEU A 126 -2.45 -26.11 -1.05
N ASN A 127 -2.48 -24.78 -0.94
CA ASN A 127 -3.61 -24.02 -0.42
C ASN A 127 -4.78 -24.07 -1.43
N PRO A 128 -6.05 -24.15 -0.99
CA PRO A 128 -7.21 -24.13 -1.89
C PRO A 128 -7.24 -22.95 -2.86
N PHE A 129 -6.62 -21.82 -2.52
CA PHE A 129 -6.54 -20.64 -3.39
C PHE A 129 -5.83 -20.94 -4.71
N SER A 130 -4.80 -21.78 -4.70
CA SER A 130 -4.04 -22.16 -5.90
C SER A 130 -4.85 -22.97 -6.91
N LEU A 131 -5.97 -23.54 -6.48
CA LEU A 131 -6.83 -24.39 -7.30
C LEU A 131 -7.99 -23.62 -7.94
N ARG A 132 -8.10 -22.31 -7.68
CA ARG A 132 -9.22 -21.47 -8.14
C ARG A 132 -8.93 -20.70 -9.44
N ALA A 133 -7.73 -20.82 -9.98
CA ALA A 133 -7.35 -20.11 -11.19
C ALA A 133 -8.26 -20.52 -12.36
N GLU A 134 -8.72 -19.52 -13.10
CA GLU A 134 -9.49 -19.71 -14.33
C GLU A 134 -8.52 -20.04 -15.48
N ASP A 135 -8.87 -21.02 -16.31
CA ASP A 135 -8.07 -21.31 -17.50
C ASP A 135 -8.14 -20.12 -18.47
N PRO A 136 -7.01 -19.47 -18.83
CA PRO A 136 -7.01 -18.33 -19.74
C PRO A 136 -7.53 -18.67 -21.15
N VAL A 137 -7.50 -19.95 -21.56
CA VAL A 137 -7.96 -20.38 -22.89
C VAL A 137 -9.46 -20.67 -22.88
N THR A 138 -9.93 -21.58 -22.02
CA THR A 138 -11.32 -22.06 -22.02
C THR A 138 -12.23 -21.36 -21.01
N ARG A 139 -11.67 -20.54 -20.10
CA ARG A 139 -12.37 -19.93 -18.97
C ARG A 139 -13.01 -20.91 -17.97
N LEU A 140 -12.67 -22.19 -18.08
CA LEU A 140 -13.13 -23.21 -17.13
C LEU A 140 -12.56 -22.95 -15.73
N ARG A 141 -13.37 -23.25 -14.71
CA ARG A 141 -13.05 -23.11 -13.29
C ARG A 141 -13.20 -24.45 -12.57
N ASN A 142 -12.68 -24.53 -11.33
CA ASN A 142 -12.72 -25.73 -10.48
C ASN A 142 -12.02 -26.96 -11.08
N ARG A 143 -11.02 -26.74 -11.93
CA ARG A 143 -10.15 -27.77 -12.49
C ARG A 143 -8.72 -27.48 -12.07
N ILE A 144 -7.85 -28.48 -12.11
CA ILE A 144 -6.43 -28.32 -11.84
C ILE A 144 -5.87 -27.34 -12.89
N PRO A 145 -5.32 -26.17 -12.51
CA PRO A 145 -4.90 -25.13 -13.44
C PRO A 145 -3.50 -25.44 -14.01
N PHE A 146 -3.41 -26.57 -14.71
CA PHE A 146 -2.19 -27.09 -15.31
C PHE A 146 -2.43 -27.45 -16.79
N ARG A 147 -1.52 -27.05 -17.67
CA ARG A 147 -1.49 -27.46 -19.09
C ARG A 147 -0.05 -27.41 -19.61
N ASP A 148 0.39 -28.42 -20.35
CA ASP A 148 1.68 -28.44 -21.07
C ASP A 148 2.90 -28.04 -20.22
N SER A 149 3.01 -28.59 -19.01
CA SER A 149 4.06 -28.27 -18.03
C SER A 149 4.01 -26.87 -17.41
N VAL A 150 2.90 -26.15 -17.62
CA VAL A 150 2.67 -24.81 -17.12
C VAL A 150 1.57 -24.82 -16.05
N TRP A 151 1.87 -24.26 -14.88
CA TRP A 151 0.88 -23.91 -13.86
C TRP A 151 0.35 -22.50 -14.11
N MET A 152 -0.96 -22.34 -14.29
CA MET A 152 -1.54 -21.10 -14.84
C MET A 152 -1.87 -20.04 -13.77
N GLY A 153 -1.86 -20.40 -12.49
CA GLY A 153 -2.25 -19.53 -11.39
C GLY A 153 -1.14 -19.27 -10.37
N ASP A 154 -1.53 -18.72 -9.22
CA ASP A 154 -0.64 -18.59 -8.06
C ASP A 154 -0.41 -19.95 -7.40
N LEU A 155 0.82 -20.25 -7.03
CA LEU A 155 1.22 -21.45 -6.33
C LEU A 155 1.54 -21.10 -4.88
N VAL A 156 0.63 -21.49 -3.99
CA VAL A 156 0.61 -21.18 -2.56
C VAL A 156 0.50 -22.48 -1.80
N PHE A 157 1.40 -22.70 -0.85
CA PHE A 157 1.41 -23.90 -0.03
C PHE A 157 0.54 -23.74 1.21
N ALA A 158 0.02 -24.84 1.73
CA ALA A 158 -0.71 -24.79 3.00
C ALA A 158 0.25 -24.65 4.19
N PRO A 159 -0.19 -24.00 5.28
CA PRO A 159 0.65 -23.75 6.45
C PRO A 159 1.32 -25.02 6.96
N LYS A 160 2.61 -24.91 7.32
CA LYS A 160 3.45 -26.00 7.86
C LYS A 160 3.75 -27.17 6.90
N MET A 161 3.36 -27.06 5.63
CA MET A 161 3.80 -28.00 4.60
C MET A 161 5.13 -27.57 4.02
N THR A 162 5.95 -28.54 3.60
CA THR A 162 7.14 -28.29 2.77
C THR A 162 6.70 -27.91 1.36
N ALA A 163 7.27 -26.83 0.83
CA ALA A 163 7.04 -26.38 -0.53
C ALA A 163 7.71 -27.35 -1.52
N THR A 164 6.90 -28.15 -2.20
CA THR A 164 7.32 -29.13 -3.21
C THR A 164 6.59 -28.85 -4.51
N VAL A 165 7.31 -28.80 -5.62
CA VAL A 165 6.74 -28.73 -6.98
C VAL A 165 7.16 -29.99 -7.71
N ILE A 166 6.23 -30.62 -8.43
CA ILE A 166 6.50 -31.84 -9.20
C ILE A 166 7.21 -31.50 -10.51
N GLN A 167 8.01 -32.44 -11.03
CA GLN A 167 8.80 -32.24 -12.26
C GLN A 167 7.95 -32.01 -13.50
N ASP A 168 6.68 -32.42 -13.46
CA ASP A 168 5.68 -32.14 -14.49
C ASP A 168 5.44 -30.64 -14.66
N ILE A 169 5.74 -29.81 -13.65
CA ILE A 169 5.60 -28.35 -13.71
C ILE A 169 6.99 -27.73 -13.88
N GLN A 170 7.20 -27.06 -15.01
CA GLN A 170 8.45 -26.35 -15.34
C GLN A 170 8.27 -24.84 -15.34
N GLU A 171 7.05 -24.37 -15.61
CA GLU A 171 6.72 -22.94 -15.65
C GLU A 171 5.52 -22.62 -14.77
N ILE A 172 5.55 -21.46 -14.11
CA ILE A 172 4.45 -20.92 -13.31
C ILE A 172 4.10 -19.53 -13.84
N LYS A 173 2.86 -19.34 -14.27
CA LYS A 173 2.35 -18.06 -14.78
C LYS A 173 2.05 -17.06 -13.67
N GLY A 174 1.53 -17.53 -12.55
CA GLY A 174 1.24 -16.69 -11.38
C GLY A 174 2.44 -16.55 -10.46
N ASN A 175 2.16 -16.19 -9.21
CA ASN A 175 3.16 -16.01 -8.17
C ASN A 175 3.56 -17.34 -7.53
N LEU A 176 4.80 -17.43 -7.05
CA LEU A 176 5.29 -18.56 -6.25
C LEU A 176 5.51 -18.10 -4.80
N MET A 177 4.74 -18.67 -3.87
CA MET A 177 4.77 -18.30 -2.44
C MET A 177 5.58 -19.30 -1.62
N LEU A 178 6.87 -19.06 -1.43
CA LEU A 178 7.77 -19.87 -0.59
C LEU A 178 7.89 -19.37 0.85
N ARG A 179 7.47 -18.13 1.10
CA ARG A 179 7.47 -17.48 2.43
C ARG A 179 6.82 -18.36 3.50
N GLY A 180 7.53 -18.60 4.60
CA GLY A 180 7.08 -19.40 5.73
C GLY A 180 7.14 -20.91 5.52
N HIS A 181 7.74 -21.37 4.43
CA HIS A 181 7.84 -22.78 4.07
C HIS A 181 9.30 -23.21 3.86
N THR A 182 9.66 -24.40 4.34
CA THR A 182 10.88 -25.08 3.88
C THR A 182 10.69 -25.53 2.44
N THR A 183 11.72 -25.45 1.60
CA THR A 183 11.65 -25.81 0.17
C THR A 183 12.35 -27.12 -0.13
N ASP A 184 11.70 -28.02 -0.87
CA ASP A 184 12.28 -29.25 -1.43
C ASP A 184 11.93 -29.36 -2.93
N ILE A 185 12.23 -28.29 -3.68
CA ILE A 185 12.03 -28.23 -5.12
C ILE A 185 13.36 -28.60 -5.79
N LYS A 186 13.38 -29.73 -6.49
CA LYS A 186 14.63 -30.39 -6.96
C LYS A 186 14.99 -30.08 -8.41
N HIS A 187 14.18 -29.30 -9.11
CA HIS A 187 14.37 -28.95 -10.51
C HIS A 187 14.13 -27.45 -10.73
N PRO A 188 14.75 -26.85 -11.77
CA PRO A 188 14.59 -25.44 -12.06
C PRO A 188 13.17 -25.10 -12.54
N LEU A 189 12.69 -23.94 -12.13
CA LEU A 189 11.40 -23.37 -12.52
C LEU A 189 11.58 -22.02 -13.22
N SER A 190 10.76 -21.80 -14.25
CA SER A 190 10.54 -20.48 -14.84
C SER A 190 9.30 -19.83 -14.26
N LEU A 191 9.40 -18.58 -13.84
CA LEU A 191 8.33 -17.85 -13.15
C LEU A 191 8.02 -16.54 -13.90
N ASP A 192 6.79 -16.43 -14.42
CA ASP A 192 6.31 -15.19 -15.04
C ASP A 192 5.84 -14.18 -13.97
N GLY A 193 5.25 -14.66 -12.87
CA GLY A 193 4.82 -13.84 -11.74
C GLY A 193 5.94 -13.50 -10.75
N SER A 194 5.56 -13.11 -9.54
CA SER A 194 6.51 -12.72 -8.48
C SER A 194 6.88 -13.90 -7.57
N LEU A 195 8.13 -13.92 -7.12
CA LEU A 195 8.63 -14.86 -6.12
C LEU A 195 8.53 -14.23 -4.73
N TYR A 196 7.92 -14.94 -3.77
CA TYR A 196 7.85 -14.52 -2.37
C TYR A 196 8.66 -15.51 -1.53
N ILE A 197 9.71 -15.03 -0.87
CA ILE A 197 10.70 -15.89 -0.21
C ILE A 197 11.18 -15.26 1.11
N ASP A 198 11.51 -16.07 2.10
CA ASP A 198 12.16 -15.59 3.32
C ASP A 198 13.67 -15.39 3.11
N ALA A 199 14.25 -14.39 3.77
CA ALA A 199 15.67 -14.08 3.65
C ALA A 199 16.59 -15.26 4.04
N ASN A 200 16.15 -16.11 4.98
CA ASN A 200 16.90 -17.30 5.38
C ASN A 200 17.03 -18.32 4.24
N GLN A 201 15.98 -18.47 3.41
CA GLN A 201 16.00 -19.38 2.26
C GLN A 201 16.99 -18.92 1.18
N LEU A 202 17.18 -17.60 1.04
CA LEU A 202 18.23 -17.07 0.16
C LEU A 202 19.63 -17.45 0.66
N GLN A 203 19.85 -17.44 1.97
CA GLN A 203 21.17 -17.74 2.57
C GLN A 203 21.57 -19.22 2.43
N GLU A 204 20.60 -20.13 2.34
CA GLU A 204 20.84 -21.57 2.16
C GLU A 204 21.40 -21.93 0.76
N GLY A 205 21.28 -21.02 -0.22
CA GLY A 205 22.09 -21.02 -1.45
C GLY A 205 21.60 -21.91 -2.61
N THR A 206 20.61 -22.78 -2.42
CA THR A 206 20.01 -23.58 -3.52
C THR A 206 18.72 -22.94 -4.03
N SER A 207 18.81 -22.23 -5.16
CA SER A 207 17.66 -21.70 -5.88
C SER A 207 16.96 -22.77 -6.70
N CYS A 208 15.62 -22.76 -6.66
CA CYS A 208 14.78 -23.53 -7.57
C CYS A 208 14.25 -22.69 -8.74
N VAL A 209 14.64 -21.43 -8.87
CA VAL A 209 14.15 -20.50 -9.90
C VAL A 209 15.28 -20.18 -10.88
N GLU A 210 15.11 -20.58 -12.14
CA GLU A 210 16.06 -20.30 -13.22
C GLU A 210 15.79 -18.93 -13.87
N SER A 211 14.53 -18.56 -14.00
CA SER A 211 14.14 -17.27 -14.58
C SER A 211 12.95 -16.68 -13.87
N LEU A 212 13.06 -15.41 -13.47
CA LEU A 212 12.01 -14.61 -12.84
C LEU A 212 11.72 -13.40 -13.74
N LYS A 213 10.48 -13.28 -14.25
CA LYS A 213 10.03 -12.08 -14.97
C LYS A 213 9.36 -11.05 -14.06
N GLY A 214 8.68 -11.51 -13.01
CA GLY A 214 8.05 -10.64 -12.03
C GLY A 214 9.01 -10.11 -10.97
N HIS A 215 8.50 -9.88 -9.77
CA HIS A 215 9.27 -9.26 -8.69
C HIS A 215 9.90 -10.31 -7.78
N LEU A 216 11.08 -10.01 -7.23
CA LEU A 216 11.65 -10.76 -6.13
C LEU A 216 11.21 -10.09 -4.82
N ARG A 217 10.44 -10.78 -3.99
CA ARG A 217 9.93 -10.26 -2.71
C ARG A 217 10.53 -11.05 -1.55
N ILE A 218 11.35 -10.38 -0.76
CA ILE A 218 12.14 -10.97 0.32
C ILE A 218 11.52 -10.56 1.65
N TYR A 219 11.23 -11.53 2.51
CA TYR A 219 10.63 -11.31 3.82
C TYR A 219 11.59 -11.68 4.94
N SER A 220 11.62 -10.86 5.99
CA SER A 220 12.35 -11.13 7.21
C SER A 220 11.89 -10.21 8.33
N GLU A 221 11.70 -10.74 9.52
CA GLU A 221 11.32 -9.91 10.69
C GLU A 221 12.43 -8.95 11.11
N SER A 222 13.70 -9.31 10.86
CA SER A 222 14.87 -8.53 11.30
C SER A 222 15.39 -7.53 10.28
N ILE A 223 15.10 -7.71 8.98
CA ILE A 223 15.70 -6.93 7.89
C ILE A 223 14.70 -5.89 7.37
N LYS A 224 15.04 -4.60 7.45
CA LYS A 224 14.21 -3.47 7.00
C LYS A 224 14.74 -2.83 5.73
N THR A 225 16.02 -3.05 5.42
CA THR A 225 16.77 -2.39 4.35
C THR A 225 17.78 -3.34 3.74
N LEU A 226 18.31 -2.98 2.57
CA LEU A 226 19.22 -3.86 1.85
C LEU A 226 20.61 -3.97 2.51
N ASP A 227 21.09 -2.94 3.21
CA ASP A 227 22.33 -2.99 4.01
C ASP A 227 22.28 -4.02 5.15
N GLU A 228 21.08 -4.31 5.66
CA GLU A 228 20.85 -5.36 6.66
C GLU A 228 20.73 -6.76 6.03
N LEU A 229 20.57 -6.84 4.70
CA LEU A 229 20.47 -8.11 3.97
C LEU A 229 21.87 -8.70 3.75
N ASN A 230 22.22 -9.72 4.52
CA ASN A 230 23.49 -10.44 4.33
C ASN A 230 23.38 -11.50 3.22
N VAL A 231 23.04 -11.08 2.01
CA VAL A 231 22.92 -11.93 0.82
C VAL A 231 23.61 -11.24 -0.35
N SER A 232 24.54 -11.94 -0.99
CA SER A 232 25.31 -11.37 -2.10
C SER A 232 24.45 -11.18 -3.35
N ASP A 233 24.92 -10.30 -4.21
CA ASP A 233 24.38 -10.09 -5.55
C ASP A 233 24.29 -11.40 -6.37
N LYS A 234 25.30 -12.27 -6.27
CA LYS A 234 25.30 -13.57 -6.94
C LYS A 234 24.16 -14.48 -6.49
N VAL A 235 23.82 -14.46 -5.21
CA VAL A 235 22.71 -15.26 -4.68
C VAL A 235 21.39 -14.70 -5.18
N LEU A 236 21.21 -13.37 -5.19
CA LEU A 236 20.02 -12.76 -5.79
C LEU A 236 19.87 -13.13 -7.27
N GLN A 237 20.98 -13.16 -8.02
CA GLN A 237 21.00 -13.61 -9.42
C GLN A 237 20.63 -15.10 -9.56
N GLN A 238 21.14 -15.96 -8.68
CA GLN A 238 20.76 -17.38 -8.65
C GLN A 238 19.27 -17.57 -8.41
N TRP A 239 18.63 -16.68 -7.65
CA TRP A 239 17.19 -16.65 -7.41
C TRP A 239 16.39 -15.88 -8.48
N GLY A 240 16.99 -15.66 -9.65
CA GLY A 240 16.33 -15.12 -10.83
C GLY A 240 16.39 -13.60 -10.96
N ALA A 241 17.04 -12.85 -10.05
CA ALA A 241 17.20 -11.42 -10.20
C ALA A 241 18.13 -11.09 -11.38
N LYS A 242 17.62 -10.33 -12.35
CA LYS A 242 18.35 -9.90 -13.54
C LYS A 242 18.37 -8.37 -13.60
N GLN A 243 19.07 -7.82 -14.60
CA GLN A 243 19.06 -6.40 -14.88
C GLN A 243 17.62 -5.86 -14.94
N GLY A 244 17.30 -4.89 -14.08
CA GLY A 244 15.99 -4.25 -14.01
C GLY A 244 14.96 -4.97 -13.14
N THR A 245 15.25 -6.16 -12.60
CA THR A 245 14.28 -6.90 -11.75
C THR A 245 13.93 -6.09 -10.50
N PRO A 246 12.63 -5.87 -10.21
CA PRO A 246 12.21 -5.25 -8.96
C PRO A 246 12.43 -6.19 -7.77
N VAL A 247 13.12 -5.71 -6.74
CA VAL A 247 13.40 -6.41 -5.49
C VAL A 247 12.70 -5.68 -4.35
N HIS A 248 11.84 -6.35 -3.60
CA HIS A 248 11.11 -5.77 -2.48
C HIS A 248 11.58 -6.40 -1.17
N ILE A 249 11.85 -5.57 -0.16
CA ILE A 249 12.12 -6.04 1.20
C ILE A 249 10.88 -5.76 2.05
N ASN A 250 10.26 -6.84 2.56
CA ASN A 250 9.04 -6.82 3.37
C ASN A 250 7.88 -6.00 2.74
N ASP A 251 7.85 -5.88 1.41
CA ASP A 251 6.96 -5.00 0.65
C ASP A 251 6.97 -3.51 1.06
N ARG A 252 7.89 -3.11 1.95
CA ARG A 252 8.00 -1.73 2.46
C ARG A 252 8.94 -0.88 1.63
N ARG A 253 9.94 -1.51 1.01
CA ARG A 253 10.93 -0.84 0.18
C ARG A 253 11.11 -1.63 -1.11
N SER A 254 10.93 -0.92 -2.21
CA SER A 254 11.23 -1.41 -3.54
C SER A 254 12.60 -0.93 -3.96
N TYR A 255 13.35 -1.83 -4.57
CA TYR A 255 14.64 -1.62 -5.19
C TYR A 255 14.57 -2.15 -6.62
N ARG A 256 15.42 -1.63 -7.49
CA ARG A 256 15.66 -2.16 -8.83
C ARG A 256 17.06 -2.73 -8.84
N PHE A 257 17.17 -4.01 -9.15
CA PHE A 257 18.45 -4.69 -9.30
C PHE A 257 19.10 -4.27 -10.60
N LEU A 258 20.33 -3.80 -10.54
CA LEU A 258 21.14 -3.34 -11.65
C LEU A 258 22.50 -4.01 -11.55
N ILE A 259 23.08 -4.38 -12.68
CA ILE A 259 24.36 -5.05 -12.83
C ILE A 259 25.22 -4.12 -13.68
N GLU A 260 26.29 -3.58 -13.11
CA GLU A 260 27.21 -2.67 -13.79
C GLU A 260 28.64 -3.22 -13.77
N GLU A 261 29.39 -3.06 -14.85
CA GLU A 261 30.84 -3.32 -14.85
C GLU A 261 31.58 -2.07 -14.34
N GLY A 262 32.31 -2.24 -13.23
CA GLY A 262 33.16 -1.21 -12.66
C GLY A 262 34.47 -1.02 -13.46
N PRO A 263 35.21 0.07 -13.20
CA PRO A 263 36.46 0.39 -13.91
C PRO A 263 37.58 -0.65 -13.76
N GLU A 264 37.49 -1.53 -12.74
CA GLU A 264 38.40 -2.66 -12.54
C GLU A 264 37.86 -3.99 -13.13
N GLY A 265 36.78 -3.95 -13.92
CA GLY A 265 36.09 -5.14 -14.46
C GLY A 265 35.23 -5.89 -13.44
N LEU A 266 35.04 -5.33 -12.25
CA LEU A 266 34.18 -5.90 -11.20
C LEU A 266 32.71 -5.61 -11.48
N THR A 267 31.88 -6.64 -11.53
CA THR A 267 30.42 -6.49 -11.59
C THR A 267 29.89 -5.94 -10.27
N LEU A 268 29.52 -4.65 -10.24
CA LEU A 268 28.83 -4.01 -9.13
C LEU A 268 27.33 -4.21 -9.33
N ALA A 269 26.73 -5.01 -8.47
CA ALA A 269 25.29 -5.01 -8.36
C ALA A 269 24.86 -3.77 -7.57
N LEU A 270 24.01 -2.96 -8.20
CA LEU A 270 23.40 -1.78 -7.64
C LEU A 270 21.92 -2.07 -7.38
N ALA A 271 21.47 -1.77 -6.18
CA ALA A 271 20.05 -1.73 -5.89
C ALA A 271 19.64 -0.27 -5.73
N GLU A 272 18.92 0.27 -6.71
CA GLU A 272 18.36 1.62 -6.63
C GLU A 272 16.94 1.52 -6.07
N SER A 273 16.63 2.21 -4.99
CA SER A 273 15.22 2.42 -4.63
C SER A 273 14.64 3.48 -5.58
N PRO A 274 13.77 3.12 -6.55
CA PRO A 274 13.17 4.14 -7.39
C PRO A 274 12.27 4.97 -6.48
N GLY A 275 12.59 6.25 -6.32
CA GLY A 275 11.70 7.23 -5.72
C GLY A 275 10.44 7.35 -6.57
N GLY A 276 9.50 6.44 -6.38
CA GLY A 276 8.24 6.35 -7.13
C GLY A 276 7.11 6.90 -6.28
N HIS A 277 6.63 8.07 -6.67
CA HIS A 277 5.42 8.77 -6.22
C HIS A 277 5.32 9.07 -4.71
N ASP A 278 5.66 10.33 -4.37
CA ASP A 278 5.30 11.01 -3.12
C ASP A 278 5.70 10.33 -1.81
N GLN A 279 7.02 10.19 -1.57
CA GLN A 279 7.72 10.68 -0.37
C GLN A 279 9.18 10.21 -0.35
N ASP A 280 10.07 11.16 -0.08
CA ASP A 280 11.54 11.07 -0.13
C ASP A 280 12.12 10.85 -1.54
N GLN A 281 12.48 11.97 -2.18
CA GLN A 281 13.28 12.08 -3.41
C GLN A 281 14.71 11.52 -3.29
N ARG A 282 14.96 10.57 -2.38
CA ARG A 282 16.27 9.94 -2.22
C ARG A 282 16.24 8.62 -2.98
N SER A 283 16.68 8.63 -4.24
CA SER A 283 17.13 7.39 -4.89
C SER A 283 18.31 6.87 -4.07
N GLN A 284 18.07 5.94 -3.15
CA GLN A 284 19.12 5.29 -2.39
C GLN A 284 19.72 4.19 -3.26
N ARG A 285 21.02 4.27 -3.51
CA ARG A 285 21.78 3.23 -4.20
C ARG A 285 22.59 2.45 -3.18
N TYR A 286 22.55 1.12 -3.28
CA TYR A 286 23.36 0.22 -2.46
C TYR A 286 24.31 -0.57 -3.34
N LEU A 287 25.55 -0.72 -2.89
CA LEU A 287 26.61 -1.48 -3.55
C LEU A 287 26.98 -2.70 -2.70
N TRP A 288 27.11 -3.86 -3.33
CA TRP A 288 27.68 -5.03 -2.67
C TRP A 288 29.20 -4.87 -2.51
N LYS A 289 29.72 -4.90 -1.28
CA LYS A 289 31.16 -4.76 -0.96
C LYS A 289 31.83 -6.07 -0.59
N GLY A 290 31.29 -7.21 -1.03
CA GLY A 290 31.81 -8.54 -0.71
C GLY A 290 31.35 -9.09 0.65
N THR A 291 31.21 -8.24 1.66
CA THR A 291 30.76 -8.62 3.01
C THR A 291 29.34 -8.17 3.35
N GLY A 292 28.72 -7.36 2.51
CA GLY A 292 27.43 -6.74 2.77
C GLY A 292 27.09 -5.66 1.75
N TRP A 293 25.82 -5.26 1.73
CA TRP A 293 25.38 -4.09 0.99
C TRP A 293 25.73 -2.83 1.77
N ALA A 294 26.29 -1.84 1.10
CA ALA A 294 26.56 -0.54 1.69
C ALA A 294 25.89 0.54 0.86
N GLN A 295 25.21 1.47 1.54
CA GLN A 295 24.67 2.64 0.87
C GLN A 295 25.81 3.43 0.20
N PHE A 296 25.60 3.77 -1.06
CA PHE A 296 26.51 4.64 -1.80
C PHE A 296 26.33 6.08 -1.32
N HIS A 297 27.44 6.69 -0.92
CA HIS A 297 27.55 8.12 -0.68
C HIS A 297 28.70 8.66 -1.53
N ARG A 298 28.41 9.61 -2.41
CA ARG A 298 29.46 10.32 -3.15
C ARG A 298 30.30 11.11 -2.14
N LYS A 299 31.60 10.87 -2.15
CA LYS A 299 32.56 11.64 -1.35
C LYS A 299 32.94 12.90 -2.12
N LEU A 300 32.56 14.08 -1.63
CA LEU A 300 32.96 15.33 -2.26
C LEU A 300 34.42 15.63 -2.00
N SER A 301 35.05 16.37 -2.92
CA SER A 301 36.36 16.94 -2.62
C SER A 301 36.22 17.93 -1.44
N PRO A 302 37.21 18.02 -0.54
CA PRO A 302 37.13 18.91 0.63
C PRO A 302 36.85 20.37 0.25
N ASP A 303 37.37 20.80 -0.90
CA ASP A 303 37.18 22.15 -1.42
C ASP A 303 35.73 22.42 -1.86
N ILE A 304 35.11 21.51 -2.63
CA ILE A 304 33.70 21.63 -3.03
C ILE A 304 32.79 21.64 -1.79
N ALA A 305 33.02 20.73 -0.85
CA ALA A 305 32.24 20.65 0.37
C ALA A 305 32.37 21.92 1.22
N TYR A 306 33.58 22.48 1.35
CA TYR A 306 33.81 23.74 2.05
C TYR A 306 33.08 24.92 1.40
N ARG A 307 33.13 25.04 0.06
CA ARG A 307 32.42 26.10 -0.68
C ARG A 307 30.91 26.01 -0.47
N LEU A 308 30.34 24.81 -0.53
CA LEU A 308 28.91 24.56 -0.28
C LEU A 308 28.50 24.99 1.13
N LEU A 309 29.22 24.50 2.15
CA LEU A 309 28.93 24.85 3.55
C LEU A 309 29.09 26.35 3.80
N ARG A 310 30.09 27.00 3.20
CA ARG A 310 30.25 28.46 3.27
C ARG A 310 29.06 29.18 2.63
N ARG A 311 28.56 28.73 1.47
CA ARG A 311 27.39 29.32 0.83
C ARG A 311 26.11 29.11 1.65
N PHE A 312 25.93 27.95 2.28
CA PHE A 312 24.80 27.72 3.18
C PHE A 312 24.85 28.61 4.42
N ARG A 313 26.03 28.83 5.01
CA ARG A 313 26.18 29.81 6.12
C ARG A 313 25.81 31.22 5.68
N HIS A 314 26.27 31.65 4.50
CA HIS A 314 25.92 32.95 3.94
C HIS A 314 24.41 33.08 3.69
N LEU A 315 23.79 32.07 3.10
CA LEU A 315 22.33 32.01 2.91
C LEU A 315 21.60 32.15 4.26
N CYS A 316 22.05 31.43 5.28
CA CYS A 316 21.47 31.53 6.63
C CYS A 316 21.63 32.92 7.24
N ALA A 317 22.75 33.60 6.97
CA ALA A 317 22.97 34.98 7.41
C ALA A 317 22.00 35.94 6.70
N VAL A 318 21.87 35.85 5.37
CA VAL A 318 20.96 36.72 4.60
C VAL A 318 19.48 36.51 4.97
N LEU A 319 19.08 35.27 5.24
CA LEU A 319 17.73 34.95 5.73
C LEU A 319 17.56 35.23 7.24
N GLY A 320 18.64 35.58 7.94
CA GLY A 320 18.65 35.89 9.37
C GLY A 320 18.30 34.70 10.26
N LEU A 321 18.68 33.47 9.89
CA LEU A 321 18.39 32.23 10.62
C LEU A 321 19.25 32.05 11.88
N GLY A 322 20.44 32.67 11.88
CA GLY A 322 21.49 32.51 12.90
C GLY A 322 22.50 31.41 12.51
N GLU A 323 23.70 31.49 13.07
CA GLU A 323 24.81 30.57 12.73
C GLU A 323 24.54 29.12 13.15
N ASP A 324 23.78 28.92 14.24
CA ASP A 324 23.44 27.59 14.78
C ASP A 324 22.40 26.83 13.95
N PHE A 325 21.86 27.43 12.88
CA PHE A 325 20.93 26.74 12.00
C PHE A 325 21.62 25.65 11.17
N ILE A 326 22.91 25.84 10.87
CA ILE A 326 23.72 24.89 10.10
C ILE A 326 24.33 23.86 11.06
N LEU A 327 24.09 22.58 10.80
CA LEU A 327 24.71 21.47 11.52
C LEU A 327 26.21 21.40 11.20
N ARG A 328 27.01 21.25 12.26
CA ARG A 328 28.43 20.91 12.17
C ARG A 328 28.56 19.41 12.40
N GLU A 329 28.65 18.64 11.32
CA GLU A 329 28.87 17.20 11.40
C GLU A 329 30.36 16.87 11.16
N ARG A 330 30.77 15.67 11.57
CA ARG A 330 32.15 15.20 11.36
C ARG A 330 32.44 14.99 9.87
N ASP A 331 31.45 14.49 9.14
CA ASP A 331 31.55 14.21 7.71
C ASP A 331 30.91 15.34 6.91
N ALA A 332 31.68 15.91 5.98
CA ALA A 332 31.26 17.08 5.21
C ALA A 332 30.07 16.79 4.28
N ASP A 333 29.99 15.57 3.75
CA ASP A 333 28.92 15.15 2.83
C ASP A 333 27.57 15.04 3.57
N MET A 334 27.55 14.44 4.78
CA MET A 334 26.34 14.39 5.61
C MET A 334 25.90 15.79 6.08
N ALA A 335 26.87 16.66 6.40
CA ALA A 335 26.59 18.06 6.70
C ALA A 335 25.90 18.75 5.51
N VAL A 336 26.35 18.52 4.27
CA VAL A 336 25.72 19.10 3.07
C VAL A 336 24.28 18.60 2.91
N GLU A 337 24.05 17.29 3.04
CA GLU A 337 22.72 16.68 2.93
C GLU A 337 21.74 17.27 3.96
N ASN A 338 22.09 17.19 5.24
CA ASN A 338 21.19 17.57 6.32
C ASN A 338 20.92 19.08 6.32
N ASN A 339 21.93 19.90 6.02
CA ASN A 339 21.72 21.35 5.90
C ASN A 339 20.85 21.72 4.71
N THR A 340 21.02 21.08 3.55
CA THR A 340 20.17 21.33 2.39
C THR A 340 18.71 21.00 2.70
N GLU A 341 18.46 19.86 3.33
CA GLU A 341 17.10 19.46 3.71
C GLU A 341 16.47 20.41 4.73
N ARG A 342 17.21 20.86 5.75
CA ARG A 342 16.72 21.85 6.71
C ARG A 342 16.33 23.17 6.04
N ILE A 343 17.10 23.63 5.06
CA ILE A 343 16.78 24.84 4.29
C ILE A 343 15.54 24.61 3.42
N ILE A 344 15.41 23.46 2.75
CA ILE A 344 14.21 23.13 1.96
C ILE A 344 12.95 23.12 2.84
N VAL A 345 13.01 22.46 4.00
CA VAL A 345 11.88 22.43 4.95
C VAL A 345 11.51 23.84 5.41
N LEU A 346 12.49 24.72 5.63
CA LEU A 346 12.21 26.12 5.94
C LEU A 346 11.48 26.82 4.78
N LEU A 347 11.93 26.65 3.53
CA LEU A 347 11.29 27.22 2.35
C LEU A 347 9.85 26.72 2.17
N ASP A 348 9.61 25.44 2.41
CA ASP A 348 8.27 24.83 2.39
C ASP A 348 7.34 25.48 3.43
N LEU A 349 7.85 25.76 4.65
CA LEU A 349 7.10 26.50 5.66
C LEU A 349 6.82 27.95 5.23
N ILE A 350 7.76 28.61 4.56
CA ILE A 350 7.61 29.98 4.05
C ILE A 350 6.57 30.04 2.94
N GLN A 351 6.53 29.05 2.04
CA GLN A 351 5.46 28.89 1.02
C GLN A 351 4.07 28.63 1.63
N GLY A 352 3.98 28.46 2.95
CA GLY A 352 2.70 28.31 3.63
C GLY A 352 2.14 26.89 3.58
N GLN A 353 2.98 25.86 3.40
CA GLN A 353 2.52 24.46 3.46
C GLN A 353 1.78 24.12 4.77
N HIS A 354 2.10 24.84 5.85
CA HIS A 354 1.44 24.69 7.16
C HIS A 354 0.04 25.36 7.24
N SER A 355 -0.41 26.10 6.22
CA SER A 355 -1.72 26.79 6.24
C SER A 355 -2.14 27.26 4.85
N ALA A 356 -3.24 26.72 4.31
CA ALA A 356 -3.83 27.18 3.04
C ALA A 356 -4.09 28.70 3.01
N LYS A 357 -4.51 29.29 4.14
CA LYS A 357 -4.71 30.75 4.26
C LYS A 357 -3.41 31.56 4.24
N ALA A 358 -2.28 30.93 4.58
CA ALA A 358 -0.97 31.56 4.50
C ALA A 358 -0.46 31.46 3.06
N ALA A 359 -0.55 30.27 2.45
CA ALA A 359 -0.21 30.05 1.05
C ALA A 359 -0.97 31.00 0.09
N GLN A 360 -2.27 31.22 0.30
CA GLN A 360 -3.09 32.16 -0.49
C GLN A 360 -2.67 33.64 -0.38
N LYS A 361 -1.94 34.01 0.67
CA LYS A 361 -1.50 35.41 0.88
C LYS A 361 -0.17 35.73 0.20
N ILE A 362 0.55 34.70 -0.25
CA ILE A 362 1.85 34.83 -0.88
C ILE A 362 1.60 35.12 -2.37
N PRO A 363 2.11 36.24 -2.90
CA PRO A 363 2.03 36.55 -4.33
C PRO A 363 2.69 35.46 -5.20
N GLU A 364 2.14 35.25 -6.39
CA GLU A 364 2.64 34.23 -7.34
C GLU A 364 4.14 34.39 -7.65
N GLU A 365 4.62 35.62 -7.83
CA GLU A 365 6.05 35.89 -8.04
C GLU A 365 6.94 35.39 -6.90
N GLN A 366 6.44 35.42 -5.66
CA GLN A 366 7.17 34.92 -4.49
C GLN A 366 7.10 33.39 -4.42
N HIS A 367 5.96 32.79 -4.79
CA HIS A 367 5.84 31.33 -4.92
C HIS A 367 6.85 30.79 -5.92
N GLN A 368 6.93 31.40 -7.12
CA GLN A 368 7.89 31.04 -8.17
C GLN A 368 9.34 31.22 -7.69
N LEU A 369 9.65 32.33 -7.02
CA LEU A 369 10.99 32.58 -6.49
C LEU A 369 11.42 31.52 -5.45
N ILE A 370 10.54 31.17 -4.51
CA ILE A 370 10.83 30.14 -3.51
C ILE A 370 11.00 28.77 -4.20
N GLN A 371 10.15 28.47 -5.18
CA GLN A 371 10.22 27.24 -5.95
C GLN A 371 11.54 27.13 -6.73
N THR A 372 11.99 28.19 -7.40
CA THR A 372 13.28 28.22 -8.11
C THR A 372 14.44 27.96 -7.16
N ILE A 373 14.46 28.60 -5.98
CA ILE A 373 15.53 28.37 -4.99
C ILE A 373 15.48 26.93 -4.45
N ARG A 374 14.28 26.39 -4.22
CA ARG A 374 14.09 25.00 -3.81
C ARG A 374 14.62 24.02 -4.87
N GLU A 375 14.35 24.26 -6.15
CA GLU A 375 14.88 23.46 -7.26
C GLU A 375 16.40 23.50 -7.35
N HIS A 376 17.02 24.67 -7.16
CA HIS A 376 18.48 24.78 -7.09
C HIS A 376 19.06 24.01 -5.89
N LEU A 377 18.44 24.08 -4.71
CA LEU A 377 18.88 23.32 -3.54
C LEU A 377 18.72 21.80 -3.74
N LEU A 378 17.63 21.36 -4.36
CA LEU A 378 17.43 19.96 -4.71
C LEU A 378 18.46 19.48 -5.74
N ARG A 379 18.79 20.31 -6.75
CA ARG A 379 19.86 20.01 -7.70
C ARG A 379 21.23 19.90 -7.02
N LEU A 380 21.55 20.83 -6.11
CA LEU A 380 22.79 20.77 -5.32
C LEU A 380 22.87 19.51 -4.48
N LYS A 381 21.77 19.11 -3.83
CA LYS A 381 21.70 17.85 -3.10
C LYS A 381 21.95 16.66 -4.03
N ALA A 382 21.27 16.60 -5.17
CA ALA A 382 21.42 15.49 -6.10
C ALA A 382 22.85 15.37 -6.64
N LEU A 383 23.48 16.50 -7.00
CA LEU A 383 24.89 16.55 -7.40
C LEU A 383 25.83 16.12 -6.28
N ALA A 384 25.61 16.66 -5.06
CA ALA A 384 26.43 16.37 -3.89
C ALA A 384 26.40 14.90 -3.49
N MET A 385 25.21 14.30 -3.53
CA MET A 385 24.97 12.93 -3.08
C MET A 385 25.11 11.89 -4.21
N GLY A 386 25.15 12.33 -5.47
CA GLY A 386 25.11 11.43 -6.63
C GLY A 386 23.75 10.75 -6.80
N GLU A 387 22.65 11.45 -6.56
CA GLU A 387 21.29 10.91 -6.69
C GLU A 387 20.86 10.84 -8.16
N GLY A 388 20.15 9.75 -8.53
CA GLY A 388 19.59 9.55 -9.87
C GLY A 388 20.67 9.59 -10.97
N LYS A 389 20.43 10.42 -12.00
CA LYS A 389 21.33 10.56 -13.15
C LYS A 389 22.69 11.17 -12.79
N GLU A 390 22.80 11.86 -11.65
CA GLU A 390 24.03 12.55 -11.26
C GLU A 390 25.11 11.55 -10.83
N TYR A 391 24.75 10.31 -10.48
CA TYR A 391 25.69 9.23 -10.14
C TYR A 391 26.79 9.03 -11.19
N TYR A 392 26.43 9.02 -12.48
CA TYR A 392 27.36 8.71 -13.58
C TYR A 392 28.27 9.88 -13.97
N ARG A 393 28.13 11.04 -13.30
CA ARG A 393 28.91 12.22 -13.64
C ARG A 393 30.29 12.20 -13.00
N ASP A 394 31.26 12.55 -13.84
CA ASP A 394 32.63 12.81 -13.45
C ASP A 394 32.71 13.91 -12.38
N MET A 395 33.69 13.81 -11.48
CA MET A 395 33.83 14.72 -10.35
C MET A 395 34.19 16.16 -10.76
N GLU A 396 34.91 16.38 -11.86
CA GLU A 396 35.17 17.73 -12.38
C GLU A 396 33.88 18.36 -12.89
N GLN A 397 33.05 17.59 -13.58
CA GLN A 397 31.76 18.06 -14.08
C GLN A 397 30.79 18.34 -12.93
N VAL A 398 30.75 17.48 -11.91
CA VAL A 398 29.96 17.73 -10.69
C VAL A 398 30.43 18.99 -9.97
N GLY A 399 31.74 19.22 -9.86
CA GLY A 399 32.27 20.45 -9.28
C GLY A 399 31.80 21.70 -10.03
N THR A 400 31.91 21.67 -11.36
CA THR A 400 31.45 22.77 -12.24
C THR A 400 29.95 23.03 -12.09
N ASP A 401 29.12 21.98 -12.15
CA ASP A 401 27.67 22.10 -12.03
C ASP A 401 27.23 22.60 -10.64
N ILE A 402 27.93 22.20 -9.58
CA ILE A 402 27.70 22.71 -8.24
C ILE A 402 27.99 24.22 -8.21
N GLU A 403 29.13 24.65 -8.74
CA GLU A 403 29.49 26.07 -8.78
C GLU A 403 28.50 26.91 -9.56
N ASP A 404 28.07 26.44 -10.73
CA ASP A 404 27.09 27.16 -11.54
C ASP A 404 25.74 27.24 -10.83
N THR A 405 25.33 26.17 -10.15
CA THR A 405 24.10 26.19 -9.35
C THR A 405 24.23 27.12 -8.14
N LEU A 406 25.41 27.22 -7.51
CA LEU A 406 25.66 28.16 -6.42
C LEU A 406 25.61 29.63 -6.86
N LYS A 407 26.07 29.95 -8.08
CA LYS A 407 26.00 31.31 -8.66
C LYS A 407 24.55 31.76 -8.85
N GLU A 408 23.65 30.84 -9.17
CA GLU A 408 22.23 31.15 -9.34
C GLU A 408 21.50 31.51 -8.04
N LEU A 409 22.04 31.11 -6.88
CA LEU A 409 21.48 31.43 -5.57
C LEU A 409 21.86 32.84 -5.12
N THR A 410 21.54 33.89 -5.89
CA THR A 410 22.01 35.26 -5.62
C THR A 410 21.44 35.89 -4.34
N ASP A 411 22.19 36.81 -3.74
CA ASP A 411 21.80 37.51 -2.50
C ASP A 411 20.52 38.35 -2.69
N SER A 412 20.27 38.86 -3.90
CA SER A 412 19.05 39.59 -4.24
C SER A 412 17.80 38.69 -4.21
N LYS A 413 17.91 37.45 -4.71
CA LYS A 413 16.83 36.44 -4.63
C LYS A 413 16.56 36.09 -3.16
N LEU A 414 17.60 35.87 -2.36
CA LEU A 414 17.49 35.54 -0.94
C LEU A 414 16.88 36.68 -0.10
N ALA A 415 17.29 37.93 -0.32
CA ALA A 415 16.73 39.09 0.37
C ALA A 415 15.24 39.31 0.07
N ARG A 416 14.80 39.01 -1.16
CA ARG A 416 13.36 39.05 -1.53
C ARG A 416 12.56 38.00 -0.76
N ILE A 417 13.12 36.80 -0.54
CA ILE A 417 12.49 35.78 0.32
C ILE A 417 12.42 36.28 1.76
N ALA A 418 13.52 36.80 2.32
CA ALA A 418 13.54 37.30 3.70
C ALA A 418 12.42 38.33 3.97
N LYS A 419 12.16 39.24 3.02
CA LYS A 419 11.04 40.21 3.08
C LYS A 419 9.65 39.55 2.97
N SER A 420 9.52 38.47 2.20
CA SER A 420 8.28 37.70 2.12
C SER A 420 7.92 37.06 3.46
N ILE A 421 8.93 36.54 4.19
CA ILE A 421 8.74 35.88 5.48
C ILE A 421 8.06 36.82 6.47
N SER A 422 8.54 38.05 6.65
CA SER A 422 7.97 39.00 7.61
C SER A 422 6.54 39.42 7.28
N LYS A 423 6.20 39.51 5.99
CA LYS A 423 4.91 40.06 5.54
C LYS A 423 3.77 39.04 5.47
N HIS A 424 4.07 37.81 5.07
CA HIS A 424 3.04 36.81 4.71
C HIS A 424 3.00 35.58 5.64
N SER A 425 3.99 35.39 6.50
CA SER A 425 4.10 34.19 7.35
C SER A 425 3.23 34.24 8.61
N ARG A 426 2.95 33.06 9.17
CA ARG A 426 2.22 32.91 10.43
C ARG A 426 2.94 31.95 11.36
N ARG A 427 2.98 32.26 12.64
CA ARG A 427 3.56 31.36 13.64
C ARG A 427 2.78 30.05 13.70
N ILE A 428 3.53 28.95 13.77
CA ILE A 428 3.02 27.59 13.98
C ILE A 428 2.84 27.36 15.49
N ASP A 429 1.69 26.80 15.88
CA ASP A 429 1.42 26.45 17.27
C ASP A 429 2.29 25.25 17.70
N ARG A 430 3.34 25.56 18.47
CA ARG A 430 4.29 24.56 18.98
C ARG A 430 3.64 23.56 19.94
N LYS A 431 2.59 23.93 20.66
CA LYS A 431 1.89 23.02 21.58
C LYS A 431 1.05 22.03 20.80
N ALA A 432 0.35 22.48 19.76
CA ALA A 432 -0.37 21.61 18.85
C ALA A 432 0.58 20.63 18.15
N PHE A 433 1.71 21.13 17.63
CA PHE A 433 2.71 20.29 16.98
C PHE A 433 3.34 19.26 17.92
N LYS A 434 3.69 19.64 19.16
CA LYS A 434 4.18 18.70 20.17
C LYS A 434 3.12 17.63 20.50
N SER A 435 1.87 18.03 20.66
CA SER A 435 0.77 17.09 20.94
C SER A 435 0.60 16.05 19.83
N ASP A 436 0.78 16.44 18.57
CA ASP A 436 0.71 15.51 17.43
C ASP A 436 1.87 14.53 17.44
N ASN A 437 3.09 15.01 17.73
CA ASN A 437 4.25 14.14 17.89
C ASN A 437 4.08 13.13 19.03
N ASP A 438 3.57 13.57 20.18
CA ASP A 438 3.34 12.72 21.35
C ASP A 438 2.25 11.67 21.05
N TYR A 439 1.22 12.05 20.29
CA TYR A 439 0.19 11.12 19.80
C TYR A 439 0.75 10.09 18.83
N LEU A 440 1.52 10.49 17.81
CA LEU A 440 2.12 9.56 16.84
C LEU A 440 3.06 8.55 17.54
N ARG A 441 3.86 9.02 18.50
CA ARG A 441 4.72 8.16 19.33
C ARG A 441 3.93 7.16 20.16
N SER A 442 2.74 7.53 20.64
CA SER A 442 1.88 6.61 21.40
C SER A 442 1.31 5.47 20.56
N LEU A 443 1.38 5.58 19.22
CA LEU A 443 1.00 4.55 18.28
C LEU A 443 2.19 3.66 17.86
N GLU A 444 3.41 3.95 18.33
CA GLU A 444 4.58 3.10 18.07
C GLU A 444 4.52 1.87 18.99
N GLY A 445 4.13 0.71 18.44
CA GLY A 445 4.10 -0.56 19.15
C GLY A 445 3.87 -1.76 18.22
N ASP A 446 4.13 -2.98 18.72
CA ASP A 446 4.09 -4.21 17.91
C ASP A 446 2.66 -4.60 17.46
N THR A 447 1.64 -4.13 18.18
CA THR A 447 0.22 -4.37 17.87
C THR A 447 -0.55 -3.06 17.79
N LEU A 448 -0.69 -2.52 16.59
CA LEU A 448 -1.51 -1.34 16.31
C LEU A 448 -2.96 -1.78 16.05
N ASP A 449 -3.90 -1.32 16.87
CA ASP A 449 -5.33 -1.56 16.69
C ASP A 449 -6.10 -0.28 16.29
N PHE A 450 -7.26 -0.43 15.65
CA PHE A 450 -8.06 0.73 15.21
C PHE A 450 -8.61 1.55 16.38
N GLY A 451 -8.87 0.91 17.52
CA GLY A 451 -9.34 1.57 18.74
C GLY A 451 -8.32 2.57 19.28
N GLN A 452 -7.03 2.23 19.26
CA GLN A 452 -5.91 3.07 19.65
C GLN A 452 -5.80 4.32 18.78
N ILE A 453 -6.02 4.17 17.46
CA ILE A 453 -6.01 5.31 16.52
C ILE A 453 -7.17 6.23 16.78
N VAL A 454 -8.38 5.71 17.01
CA VAL A 454 -9.52 6.58 17.34
C VAL A 454 -9.34 7.21 18.73
N GLY A 455 -8.72 6.48 19.66
CA GLY A 455 -8.31 6.93 20.98
C GLY A 455 -9.42 6.94 22.02
N THR A 456 -10.49 7.72 21.81
CA THR A 456 -11.57 7.90 22.81
C THR A 456 -12.96 7.90 22.18
N ALA A 457 -13.99 7.60 22.97
CA ALA A 457 -15.39 7.71 22.55
C ALA A 457 -15.76 9.10 22.00
N SER A 458 -15.27 10.18 22.63
CA SER A 458 -15.50 11.55 22.12
C SER A 458 -14.91 11.75 20.73
N ARG A 459 -13.72 11.21 20.47
CA ARG A 459 -13.10 11.25 19.13
C ARG A 459 -13.81 10.33 18.13
N ALA A 460 -14.31 9.17 18.57
CA ALA A 460 -15.14 8.29 17.75
C ALA A 460 -16.41 9.00 17.25
N VAL A 461 -17.09 9.77 18.10
CA VAL A 461 -18.25 10.60 17.69
C VAL A 461 -17.87 11.61 16.62
N VAL A 462 -16.71 12.27 16.77
CA VAL A 462 -16.23 13.24 15.76
C VAL A 462 -15.85 12.54 14.46
N PHE A 463 -15.22 11.36 14.54
CA PHE A 463 -14.92 10.52 13.40
C PHE A 463 -16.19 10.12 12.64
N VAL A 464 -17.22 9.62 13.32
CA VAL A 464 -18.52 9.28 12.70
C VAL A 464 -19.18 10.51 12.07
N ASN A 465 -19.14 11.66 12.75
CA ASN A 465 -19.72 12.88 12.22
C ASN A 465 -19.00 13.39 10.95
N ASN A 466 -17.70 13.12 10.81
CA ASN A 466 -16.92 13.46 9.62
C ASN A 466 -17.09 12.42 8.49
N LEU A 467 -17.24 11.15 8.85
CA LEU A 467 -17.32 10.04 7.91
C LEU A 467 -18.71 9.91 7.27
N CYS A 468 -19.76 9.96 8.08
CA CYS A 468 -21.11 9.58 7.67
C CYS A 468 -21.87 10.75 7.01
N ARG A 469 -22.61 10.45 5.94
CA ARG A 469 -23.38 11.45 5.18
C ARG A 469 -24.83 11.52 5.62
N SER A 470 -25.42 10.40 6.03
CA SER A 470 -26.82 10.31 6.38
C SER A 470 -27.15 11.13 7.63
N ARG A 471 -28.30 11.82 7.58
CA ARG A 471 -28.81 12.57 8.73
C ARG A 471 -29.08 11.66 9.95
N PRO A 472 -29.67 10.45 9.82
CA PRO A 472 -29.94 9.59 10.97
C PRO A 472 -28.67 9.13 11.69
N MET A 473 -27.59 8.81 10.97
CA MET A 473 -26.33 8.40 11.59
C MET A 473 -25.67 9.55 12.36
N ARG A 474 -25.66 10.75 11.77
CA ARG A 474 -25.16 11.96 12.46
C ARG A 474 -26.03 12.36 13.66
N ALA A 475 -27.33 12.13 13.59
CA ALA A 475 -28.25 12.34 14.72
C ALA A 475 -27.95 11.37 15.86
N ARG A 476 -27.64 10.09 15.57
CA ARG A 476 -27.22 9.11 16.57
C ARG A 476 -25.91 9.49 17.26
N ALA A 477 -24.90 9.91 16.48
CA ALA A 477 -23.65 10.41 17.04
C ALA A 477 -23.88 11.67 17.92
N ALA A 478 -24.83 12.52 17.54
CA ALA A 478 -25.23 13.69 18.33
C ALA A 478 -25.98 13.34 19.62
N GLU A 479 -26.79 12.28 19.62
CA GLU A 479 -27.53 11.77 20.78
C GLU A 479 -26.58 11.17 21.83
N ALA A 480 -25.53 10.47 21.39
CA ALA A 480 -24.52 9.89 22.28
C ALA A 480 -23.80 10.92 23.17
N ILE A 481 -23.78 12.19 22.78
CA ILE A 481 -23.14 13.29 23.51
C ILE A 481 -24.15 14.32 24.04
N LEU A 482 -25.42 13.92 24.21
CA LEU A 482 -26.50 14.84 24.58
C LEU A 482 -26.25 15.55 25.91
N ASP A 483 -25.74 14.85 26.92
CA ASP A 483 -25.51 15.43 28.25
C ASP A 483 -24.31 16.39 28.25
N ILE A 484 -23.27 16.10 27.47
CA ILE A 484 -22.17 17.03 27.18
C ILE A 484 -22.72 18.30 26.52
N ARG A 485 -23.59 18.18 25.52
CA ARG A 485 -24.20 19.32 24.81
C ARG A 485 -25.09 20.16 25.73
N ARG A 486 -25.91 19.52 26.57
CA ARG A 486 -26.79 20.19 27.54
C ARG A 486 -25.98 20.98 28.57
N THR A 487 -24.96 20.35 29.14
CA THR A 487 -24.08 20.99 30.13
C THR A 487 -23.31 22.14 29.51
N LEU A 488 -22.78 21.97 28.31
CA LEU A 488 -22.10 23.05 27.58
C LEU A 488 -23.06 24.21 27.24
N LYS A 489 -24.31 23.93 26.88
CA LYS A 489 -25.34 24.96 26.65
C LYS A 489 -25.66 25.73 27.94
N LYS A 490 -25.71 25.05 29.09
CA LYS A 490 -25.92 25.66 30.41
C LYS A 490 -24.79 26.64 30.76
N ILE A 491 -23.54 26.23 30.53
CA ILE A 491 -22.36 27.10 30.78
C ILE A 491 -22.38 28.33 29.86
N LEU A 492 -22.65 28.13 28.56
CA LEU A 492 -22.56 29.20 27.56
C LEU A 492 -23.81 30.10 27.50
N GLY A 493 -24.94 29.68 28.11
CA GLY A 493 -26.25 30.31 27.97
C GLY A 493 -26.88 30.20 26.58
N ARG A 494 -26.23 29.50 25.64
CA ARG A 494 -26.64 29.34 24.25
C ARG A 494 -26.08 28.05 23.66
N THR A 495 -26.60 27.64 22.51
CA THR A 495 -26.06 26.50 21.77
C THR A 495 -24.60 26.76 21.41
N ALA A 496 -23.71 25.84 21.78
CA ALA A 496 -22.30 25.94 21.48
C ALA A 496 -22.06 25.95 19.97
N SER A 497 -21.13 26.78 19.52
CA SER A 497 -20.65 26.69 18.13
C SER A 497 -20.03 25.30 17.90
N GLN A 498 -20.20 24.77 16.69
CA GLN A 498 -19.65 23.46 16.32
C GLN A 498 -18.14 23.37 16.56
N LYS A 499 -17.39 24.45 16.32
CA LYS A 499 -15.95 24.53 16.57
C LYS A 499 -15.60 24.31 18.05
N VAL A 500 -16.34 24.91 18.97
CA VAL A 500 -16.10 24.75 20.43
C VAL A 500 -16.39 23.32 20.85
N LEU A 501 -17.52 22.77 20.39
CA LEU A 501 -17.91 21.38 20.71
C LEU A 501 -16.88 20.38 20.16
N LEU A 502 -16.45 20.52 18.90
CA LEU A 502 -15.47 19.62 18.29
C LEU A 502 -14.11 19.70 19.00
N ASN A 503 -13.63 20.89 19.36
CA ASN A 503 -12.38 21.03 20.10
C ASN A 503 -12.46 20.41 21.49
N LEU A 504 -13.61 20.55 22.16
CA LEU A 504 -13.84 19.94 23.47
C LEU A 504 -13.83 18.41 23.39
N LEU A 505 -14.55 17.83 22.42
CA LEU A 505 -14.63 16.38 22.22
C LEU A 505 -13.29 15.77 21.82
N LYS A 506 -12.57 16.40 20.88
CA LYS A 506 -11.26 15.90 20.46
C LYS A 506 -10.22 16.01 21.57
N PHE A 507 -10.27 17.12 22.31
CA PHE A 507 -9.16 17.60 23.13
C PHE A 507 -9.64 18.24 24.45
N PRO A 508 -10.16 17.44 25.39
CA PRO A 508 -10.68 17.97 26.66
C PRO A 508 -9.62 18.80 27.42
N ASP A 509 -8.36 18.39 27.35
CA ASP A 509 -7.24 19.03 28.08
C ASP A 509 -6.61 20.24 27.36
N SER A 510 -7.06 20.58 26.14
CA SER A 510 -6.37 21.55 25.24
C SER A 510 -6.44 23.03 25.66
N GLY A 511 -6.68 23.32 26.94
CA GLY A 511 -6.96 24.68 27.38
C GLY A 511 -8.37 25.16 27.02
N THR A 512 -9.19 24.36 26.33
CA THR A 512 -10.62 24.64 26.11
C THR A 512 -11.37 24.66 27.44
N MET A 513 -11.19 23.65 28.29
CA MET A 513 -11.75 23.62 29.65
C MET A 513 -11.22 24.77 30.51
N ARG A 514 -9.92 25.03 30.48
CA ARG A 514 -9.31 26.19 31.17
C ARG A 514 -9.91 27.52 30.68
N GLY A 515 -10.17 27.64 29.39
CA GLY A 515 -10.82 28.80 28.78
C GLY A 515 -12.26 28.99 29.24
N LEU A 516 -13.00 27.90 29.49
CA LEU A 516 -14.32 27.96 30.11
C LEU A 516 -14.23 28.45 31.55
N TYR A 517 -13.31 27.91 32.37
CA TYR A 517 -13.10 28.40 33.75
C TYR A 517 -12.74 29.89 33.80
N THR A 518 -11.93 30.35 32.86
CA THR A 518 -11.50 31.77 32.80
C THR A 518 -12.64 32.69 32.37
N LYS A 519 -13.46 32.28 31.40
CA LYS A 519 -14.53 33.12 30.83
C LYS A 519 -15.83 33.07 31.63
N TYR A 520 -16.10 31.96 32.31
CA TYR A 520 -17.34 31.71 33.05
C TYR A 520 -17.04 31.25 34.49
N PRO A 521 -16.32 32.04 35.29
CA PRO A 521 -15.90 31.64 36.64
C PRO A 521 -17.09 31.34 37.57
N ALA A 522 -18.22 32.02 37.38
CA ALA A 522 -19.46 31.78 38.13
C ALA A 522 -20.14 30.44 37.81
N GLN A 523 -19.73 29.75 36.74
CA GLN A 523 -20.30 28.45 36.33
C GLN A 523 -19.37 27.28 36.70
N LYS A 524 -18.52 27.44 37.73
CA LYS A 524 -17.49 26.47 38.11
C LYS A 524 -18.03 25.04 38.24
N THR A 525 -19.13 24.86 38.99
CA THR A 525 -19.77 23.54 39.19
C THR A 525 -20.24 22.94 37.86
N SER A 526 -20.92 23.70 37.00
CA SER A 526 -21.33 23.22 35.68
C SER A 526 -20.14 22.84 34.79
N ILE A 527 -18.96 23.49 34.96
CA ILE A 527 -17.73 23.14 34.22
C ILE A 527 -17.10 21.87 34.79
N GLU A 528 -17.17 21.64 36.10
CA GLU A 528 -16.78 20.38 36.75
C GLU A 528 -17.67 19.22 36.27
N ASP A 529 -19.00 19.41 36.25
CA ASP A 529 -19.96 18.45 35.69
C ASP A 529 -19.64 18.10 34.22
N LEU A 530 -19.26 19.10 33.42
CA LEU A 530 -18.87 18.89 32.03
C LEU A 530 -17.59 18.05 31.92
N ALA A 531 -16.62 18.28 32.80
CA ALA A 531 -15.37 17.51 32.84
C ALA A 531 -15.65 16.05 33.20
N GLU A 532 -16.53 15.82 34.19
CA GLU A 532 -16.94 14.49 34.62
C GLU A 532 -17.70 13.76 33.52
N HIS A 533 -18.69 14.39 32.88
CA HIS A 533 -19.40 13.80 31.75
C HIS A 533 -18.45 13.40 30.60
N LEU A 534 -17.46 14.24 30.28
CA LEU A 534 -16.44 13.90 29.27
C LEU A 534 -15.55 12.74 29.73
N HIS A 535 -15.16 12.71 31.00
CA HIS A 535 -14.34 11.64 31.56
C HIS A 535 -15.08 10.30 31.49
N VAL A 536 -16.30 10.24 32.05
CA VAL A 536 -17.15 9.05 32.04
C VAL A 536 -17.44 8.57 30.61
N PHE A 537 -17.80 9.49 29.71
CA PHE A 537 -18.06 9.11 28.31
C PHE A 537 -16.82 8.51 27.62
N ASN A 538 -15.63 9.02 27.93
CA ASN A 538 -14.38 8.53 27.36
C ASN A 538 -13.87 7.22 27.98
N GLN A 539 -14.50 6.71 29.04
CA GLN A 539 -14.22 5.36 29.56
C GLN A 539 -14.78 4.27 28.65
N THR A 540 -15.79 4.58 27.82
CA THR A 540 -16.32 3.64 26.82
C THR A 540 -15.31 3.43 25.70
N PRO A 541 -14.93 2.18 25.37
CA PRO A 541 -14.07 1.87 24.24
C PRO A 541 -14.65 2.40 22.91
N PRO A 542 -13.83 3.02 22.04
CA PRO A 542 -14.30 3.57 20.77
C PRO A 542 -15.05 2.56 19.90
N LEU A 543 -14.53 1.33 19.80
CA LEU A 543 -15.11 0.28 18.95
C LEU A 543 -16.47 -0.20 19.48
N GLU A 544 -16.66 -0.24 20.80
CA GLU A 544 -17.95 -0.58 21.40
C GLU A 544 -19.01 0.47 21.06
N LEU A 545 -18.65 1.76 21.11
CA LEU A 545 -19.55 2.83 20.70
C LEU A 545 -19.92 2.74 19.20
N LEU A 546 -18.96 2.45 18.33
CA LEU A 546 -19.22 2.26 16.90
C LEU A 546 -20.12 1.05 16.64
N GLN A 547 -19.92 -0.05 17.39
CA GLN A 547 -20.76 -1.23 17.32
C GLN A 547 -22.19 -0.90 17.73
N ASP A 548 -22.39 -0.13 18.79
CA ASP A 548 -23.70 0.34 19.23
C ASP A 548 -24.43 1.14 18.13
N PHE A 549 -23.70 2.03 17.43
CA PHE A 549 -24.27 2.83 16.35
C PHE A 549 -24.77 1.99 15.18
N VAL A 550 -24.10 0.89 14.85
CA VAL A 550 -24.49 -0.01 13.76
C VAL A 550 -25.62 -0.97 14.15
N SER A 551 -25.64 -1.37 15.43
CA SER A 551 -26.53 -2.43 15.94
C SER A 551 -27.96 -1.95 16.18
N ARG A 552 -28.14 -0.68 16.59
CA ARG A 552 -29.46 -0.14 16.90
C ARG A 552 -30.29 0.13 15.63
N PRO A 553 -31.59 -0.20 15.61
CA PRO A 553 -32.47 0.11 14.48
C PRO A 553 -32.62 1.63 14.28
N PHE A 554 -32.74 2.09 13.04
CA PHE A 554 -33.07 3.48 12.71
C PHE A 554 -34.57 3.60 12.41
N LYS A 555 -35.20 4.67 12.91
CA LYS A 555 -36.62 4.97 12.64
C LYS A 555 -36.84 5.64 11.29
N GLU A 556 -35.82 6.34 10.79
CA GLU A 556 -35.86 7.09 9.53
C GLU A 556 -35.16 6.32 8.40
N ILE A 557 -35.77 6.31 7.21
CA ILE A 557 -35.17 5.79 5.98
C ILE A 557 -34.42 6.94 5.29
N HIS A 558 -33.13 6.75 4.97
CA HIS A 558 -32.31 7.75 4.29
C HIS A 558 -31.45 7.08 3.20
N PRO A 559 -31.31 7.66 1.99
CA PRO A 559 -30.61 7.03 0.86
C PRO A 559 -29.16 6.60 1.15
N ASP A 560 -28.44 7.39 1.94
CA ASP A 560 -27.05 7.09 2.33
C ASP A 560 -26.91 6.23 3.60
N LEU A 561 -28.00 5.85 4.27
CA LEU A 561 -27.93 5.18 5.57
C LEU A 561 -27.26 3.80 5.48
N ASP A 562 -27.59 3.00 4.46
CA ASP A 562 -26.99 1.69 4.28
C ASP A 562 -25.51 1.79 3.89
N LYS A 563 -25.14 2.81 3.11
CA LYS A 563 -23.73 3.10 2.78
C LYS A 563 -22.93 3.45 4.04
N ASP A 564 -23.48 4.31 4.90
CA ASP A 564 -22.86 4.66 6.19
C ASP A 564 -22.74 3.43 7.11
N ARG A 565 -23.74 2.54 7.13
CA ARG A 565 -23.68 1.29 7.91
C ARG A 565 -22.61 0.34 7.39
N ILE A 566 -22.47 0.21 6.08
CA ILE A 566 -21.40 -0.60 5.46
C ILE A 566 -20.03 -0.02 5.85
N LEU A 567 -19.85 1.30 5.75
CA LEU A 567 -18.62 2.00 6.16
C LEU A 567 -18.27 1.79 7.63
N LEU A 568 -19.24 1.88 8.54
CA LEU A 568 -18.99 1.62 9.96
C LEU A 568 -18.72 0.14 10.25
N ARG A 569 -19.37 -0.79 9.56
CA ARG A 569 -19.07 -2.23 9.67
C ARG A 569 -17.66 -2.57 9.16
N GLN A 570 -17.24 -1.94 8.07
CA GLN A 570 -15.86 -2.01 7.59
C GLN A 570 -14.91 -1.44 8.64
N THR A 571 -15.24 -0.30 9.24
CA THR A 571 -14.42 0.27 10.32
C THR A 571 -14.28 -0.70 11.51
N LEU A 572 -15.37 -1.38 11.89
CA LEU A 572 -15.36 -2.38 12.95
C LEU A 572 -14.54 -3.62 12.60
N SER A 573 -14.46 -4.01 11.32
CA SER A 573 -13.58 -5.12 10.91
C SER A 573 -12.10 -4.76 11.02
N LEU A 574 -11.74 -3.48 10.90
CA LEU A 574 -10.36 -3.00 11.16
C LEU A 574 -9.94 -3.15 12.62
N GLY A 575 -10.91 -3.25 13.55
CA GLY A 575 -10.65 -3.47 14.97
C GLY A 575 -10.47 -4.93 15.39
N LYS A 576 -10.51 -5.90 14.46
CA LYS A 576 -10.48 -7.35 14.77
C LYS A 576 -9.07 -7.96 14.84
N GLY A 577 -8.03 -7.15 15.01
CA GLY A 577 -6.66 -7.62 15.10
C GLY A 577 -5.64 -6.51 14.86
N ASN A 578 -4.39 -6.91 14.59
CA ASN A 578 -3.35 -5.97 14.17
C ASN A 578 -3.71 -5.37 12.81
N LEU A 579 -3.72 -4.04 12.73
CA LEU A 579 -4.07 -3.30 11.53
C LEU A 579 -3.19 -3.64 10.32
N ASP A 580 -1.91 -3.92 10.50
CA ASP A 580 -1.04 -4.30 9.38
C ASP A 580 -1.51 -5.63 8.75
N ALA A 581 -1.94 -6.60 9.57
CA ALA A 581 -2.47 -7.88 9.09
C ALA A 581 -3.82 -7.72 8.39
N VAL A 582 -4.74 -6.97 9.02
CA VAL A 582 -6.09 -6.73 8.46
C VAL A 582 -6.03 -5.99 7.13
N PHE A 583 -5.08 -5.06 6.96
CA PHE A 583 -4.91 -4.30 5.73
C PHE A 583 -4.29 -5.16 4.61
N THR A 584 -3.39 -6.10 4.95
CA THR A 584 -2.78 -7.03 3.99
C THR A 584 -3.81 -8.02 3.43
N GLU A 585 -4.70 -8.54 4.29
CA GLU A 585 -5.74 -9.52 3.90
C GLU A 585 -6.88 -8.93 3.04
N GLN A 586 -7.13 -7.62 3.12
CA GLN A 586 -8.26 -6.95 2.43
C GLN A 586 -7.89 -6.29 1.08
N SER A 587 -6.66 -6.48 0.60
CA SER A 587 -6.12 -5.89 -0.65
C SER A 587 -6.83 -6.33 -1.94
N SER A 588 -7.77 -7.28 -1.90
CA SER A 588 -8.66 -7.58 -3.05
C SER A 588 -9.95 -6.73 -3.01
N GLY A 589 -9.90 -5.52 -3.60
CA GLY A 589 -11.08 -4.77 -4.05
C GLY A 589 -11.59 -3.60 -3.19
N TYR A 590 -11.10 -3.41 -1.96
CA TYR A 590 -11.57 -2.35 -1.04
C TYR A 590 -10.48 -1.38 -0.53
N GLY A 591 -9.21 -1.55 -0.92
CA GLY A 591 -8.04 -0.84 -0.37
C GLY A 591 -8.17 0.69 -0.29
N LEU A 592 -8.64 1.36 -1.35
CA LEU A 592 -8.78 2.83 -1.37
C LEU A 592 -9.76 3.39 -0.32
N GLN A 593 -10.81 2.63 0.03
CA GLN A 593 -11.76 3.06 1.07
C GLN A 593 -11.19 2.84 2.47
N THR A 594 -10.48 1.72 2.66
CA THR A 594 -9.82 1.36 3.93
C THR A 594 -8.72 2.36 4.31
N GLY A 595 -7.95 2.87 3.34
CA GLY A 595 -6.93 3.91 3.58
C GLY A 595 -7.52 5.24 4.00
N ARG A 596 -8.65 5.63 3.40
CA ARG A 596 -9.37 6.85 3.80
C ARG A 596 -9.93 6.76 5.22
N LEU A 597 -10.42 5.58 5.65
CA LEU A 597 -10.90 5.37 7.01
C LEU A 597 -9.78 5.57 8.03
N PHE A 598 -8.61 4.99 7.77
CA PHE A 598 -7.42 5.16 8.59
C PHE A 598 -6.98 6.63 8.69
N GLN A 599 -6.86 7.33 7.56
CA GLN A 599 -6.48 8.75 7.53
C GLN A 599 -7.48 9.65 8.26
N GLN A 600 -8.77 9.40 8.08
CA GLN A 600 -9.82 10.13 8.78
C GLN A 600 -9.68 9.94 10.30
N ALA A 601 -9.47 8.71 10.78
CA ALA A 601 -9.26 8.43 12.19
C ALA A 601 -7.99 9.13 12.73
N LEU A 602 -6.88 9.05 11.99
CA LEU A 602 -5.62 9.71 12.37
C LEU A 602 -5.79 11.23 12.45
N SER A 603 -6.39 11.84 11.43
CA SER A 603 -6.59 13.29 11.35
C SER A 603 -7.54 13.85 12.42
N VAL A 604 -8.44 13.03 12.96
CA VAL A 604 -9.32 13.44 14.07
C VAL A 604 -8.52 13.74 15.33
N ASN A 605 -7.43 13.00 15.55
CA ASN A 605 -6.56 13.08 16.72
C ASN A 605 -5.46 14.14 16.62
N MET A 606 -5.18 14.64 15.41
CA MET A 606 -4.14 15.64 15.16
C MET A 606 -4.68 17.08 15.31
N ARG A 607 -3.83 17.98 15.80
CA ARG A 607 -4.12 19.39 16.15
C ARG A 607 -3.40 20.38 15.25
N SER A 608 -2.22 20.02 14.75
CA SER A 608 -1.40 20.90 13.93
C SER A 608 -1.80 20.82 12.45
N PHE A 609 -1.04 21.51 11.60
CA PHE A 609 -1.25 21.48 10.15
C PHE A 609 -1.07 20.09 9.53
N LEU A 610 -0.34 19.20 10.21
CA LEU A 610 -0.16 17.81 9.80
C LEU A 610 -1.48 17.05 9.66
N ALA A 611 -2.52 17.44 10.41
CA ALA A 611 -3.85 16.85 10.29
C ALA A 611 -4.43 16.99 8.88
N GLU A 612 -4.11 18.09 8.18
CA GLU A 612 -4.61 18.32 6.83
C GLU A 612 -3.75 17.61 5.79
N GLU A 613 -2.43 17.58 6.01
CA GLU A 613 -1.50 16.80 5.17
C GLU A 613 -1.88 15.31 5.13
N VAL A 614 -2.21 14.73 6.30
CA VAL A 614 -2.68 13.34 6.41
C VAL A 614 -3.98 13.09 5.63
N LYS A 615 -4.88 14.08 5.54
CA LYS A 615 -6.14 13.93 4.79
C LYS A 615 -5.95 14.06 3.29
N THR A 616 -4.99 14.86 2.84
CA THR A 616 -4.78 15.13 1.41
C THR A 616 -3.87 14.14 0.73
N GLN A 617 -3.05 13.40 1.49
CA GLN A 617 -2.20 12.35 0.96
C GLN A 617 -3.07 11.23 0.34
N VAL A 618 -2.75 10.80 -0.88
CA VAL A 618 -3.33 9.57 -1.44
C VAL A 618 -2.49 8.42 -0.92
N LEU A 619 -3.10 7.48 -0.21
CA LEU A 619 -2.42 6.26 0.23
C LEU A 619 -2.77 5.14 -0.72
N ASP A 620 -1.73 4.56 -1.31
CA ASP A 620 -1.80 3.23 -1.87
C ASP A 620 -1.42 2.23 -0.78
N LEU A 621 -2.45 1.59 -0.20
CA LEU A 621 -2.26 0.61 0.86
C LEU A 621 -1.75 -0.73 0.34
N ASP A 622 -1.70 -0.94 -0.97
CA ASP A 622 -1.03 -2.10 -1.56
C ASP A 622 0.50 -1.97 -1.43
N LEU A 623 1.00 -0.77 -1.11
CA LEU A 623 2.42 -0.42 -0.99
C LEU A 623 2.84 0.05 0.40
N VAL A 624 1.91 0.54 1.24
CA VAL A 624 2.23 1.16 2.54
C VAL A 624 1.30 0.65 3.64
N THR A 625 1.87 -0.03 4.64
CA THR A 625 1.10 -0.48 5.82
C THR A 625 0.78 0.70 6.77
N PRO A 626 -0.30 0.62 7.57
CA PRO A 626 -0.62 1.57 8.63
C PRO A 626 0.57 1.98 9.53
N SER A 627 1.34 1.02 10.02
CA SER A 627 2.52 1.29 10.84
C SER A 627 3.61 2.04 10.07
N THR A 628 3.80 1.67 8.79
CA THR A 628 4.75 2.35 7.90
C THR A 628 4.36 3.81 7.70
N LEU A 629 3.07 4.11 7.53
CA LEU A 629 2.60 5.48 7.41
C LEU A 629 2.84 6.31 8.68
N ILE A 630 2.57 5.74 9.86
CA ILE A 630 2.82 6.44 11.13
C ILE A 630 4.29 6.81 11.25
N VAL A 631 5.19 5.89 10.92
CA VAL A 631 6.65 6.13 10.90
C VAL A 631 7.01 7.21 9.87
N GLN A 632 6.42 7.20 8.68
CA GLN A 632 6.65 8.24 7.66
C GLN A 632 6.23 9.64 8.17
N ILE A 633 5.03 9.76 8.74
CA ILE A 633 4.55 11.03 9.31
C ILE A 633 5.45 11.47 10.46
N GLN A 634 5.88 10.54 11.33
CA GLN A 634 6.78 10.84 12.44
C GLN A 634 8.16 11.30 11.98
N ARG A 635 8.71 10.73 10.90
CA ARG A 635 9.94 11.24 10.27
C ARG A 635 9.76 12.68 9.81
N LYS A 636 8.64 13.00 9.15
CA LYS A 636 8.32 14.38 8.76
C LYS A 636 8.19 15.30 9.97
N VAL A 637 7.52 14.86 11.03
CA VAL A 637 7.40 15.61 12.29
C VAL A 637 8.78 15.94 12.86
N ASN A 638 9.70 14.97 12.89
CA ASN A 638 11.06 15.19 13.37
C ASN A 638 11.80 16.23 12.51
N ARG A 639 11.64 16.21 11.17
CA ARG A 639 12.23 17.22 10.27
C ARG A 639 11.71 18.63 10.56
N TYR A 640 10.39 18.80 10.72
CA TYR A 640 9.80 20.10 11.04
C TYR A 640 10.16 20.59 12.46
N ARG A 641 10.33 19.68 13.42
CA ARG A 641 10.58 19.99 14.84
C ARG A 641 11.77 20.92 15.05
N GLU A 642 12.84 20.72 14.28
CA GLU A 642 14.09 21.51 14.38
C GLU A 642 13.97 22.88 13.72
N VAL A 643 13.13 23.00 12.70
CA VAL A 643 12.99 24.21 11.88
C VAL A 643 11.93 25.17 12.44
N ILE A 644 10.82 24.65 13.01
CA ILE A 644 9.70 25.44 13.54
C ILE A 644 10.13 26.54 14.53
N PRO A 645 11.04 26.30 15.51
CA PRO A 645 11.48 27.35 16.42
C PRO A 645 12.11 28.53 15.70
N VAL A 646 12.94 28.27 14.68
CA VAL A 646 13.60 29.29 13.88
C VAL A 646 12.58 30.03 13.01
N TYR A 647 11.72 29.30 12.31
CA TYR A 647 10.63 29.87 11.51
C TYR A 647 9.74 30.81 12.34
N ASN A 648 9.33 30.39 13.54
CA ASN A 648 8.50 31.20 14.44
C ASN A 648 9.22 32.46 14.94
N ARG A 649 10.56 32.43 15.11
CA ARG A 649 11.35 33.62 15.43
C ARG A 649 11.38 34.59 14.25
N LEU A 650 11.49 34.11 13.02
CA LEU A 650 11.44 34.97 11.82
C LEU A 650 10.08 35.65 11.68
N CYS A 651 8.99 34.89 11.86
CA CYS A 651 7.63 35.43 11.88
C CYS A 651 7.37 36.46 12.99
N ALA A 652 8.25 36.53 13.99
CA ALA A 652 8.13 37.45 15.12
C ALA A 652 8.81 38.80 14.88
N ARG A 653 9.63 38.92 13.84
CA ARG A 653 10.42 40.13 13.61
C ARG A 653 9.53 41.27 13.10
N PRO A 654 9.69 42.49 13.63
CA PRO A 654 9.09 43.69 13.03
C PRO A 654 9.58 43.87 11.60
N GLU A 655 8.74 44.38 10.69
CA GLU A 655 9.09 44.61 9.28
C GLU A 655 10.33 45.52 9.14
N ASP A 656 10.55 46.44 10.08
CA ASP A 656 11.65 47.43 10.06
C ASP A 656 13.02 46.85 10.47
N ALA A 657 13.07 45.63 11.02
CA ALA A 657 14.30 45.02 11.53
C ALA A 657 15.08 44.20 10.48
N ILE A 658 14.61 44.15 9.23
CA ILE A 658 15.19 43.33 8.13
C ILE A 658 16.01 44.20 7.15
N THR A 659 16.03 45.51 7.36
CA THR A 659 16.74 46.51 6.52
C THR A 659 18.03 47.08 7.14
N ALA A 660 18.45 46.57 8.29
CA ALA A 660 19.77 46.83 8.88
C ALA A 660 20.62 45.57 8.74
#